data_AF-A0A8T5BDL0-F1
#
_entry.id   AF-A0A8T5BDL0-F1
#
_cell.length_a   1.000
_cell.length_b   1.000
_cell.length_c   1.000
_cell.angle_alpha   90.00
_cell.angle_beta   90.00
_cell.angle_gamma   90.00
#
_symmetry.space_group_name_H-M   'P 1'
#
loop_
_entity.id
_entity.type
_entity.pdbx_description
1 polymer ?
#
loop_
_entity_poly.entity_id
_entity_poly.type
_entity_poly.pdbx_seq_one_letter_code
_entity_poly.pdbx_strand_id
1 'polypeptide(L)'
;MTKITYTNIGTGDFIYSFAIIADTHVGEADDGWDYGYRGWDDYLTSLPYGIGEPAERLECAVNKINSLIESEKIRFVVHLGDMTDSGELSEHGITISILNKLSVPWIPVIGNHDIWPYCNDKAQNPRFRLNDHVSSVRFVNRSPNPFENGVYLYEHANFSGKEEFFIGDVPDLEGSFIGNDKASSVKAKGGCWVTLYSDANYNGYYMNVKETSNLDMNDKISSIKIIPKDSNPSVTVYKDANFKGEFEKYTSSVNNVPKKNGRDWISSAKLRDCEAIFYVDADFKGYYMYAVGDISNFDMGGGLNPGVSSLRVHNCNTKGIYLYQDANYKGKFSLFCVDCTDLEGTHIGNDEASSIRIVNGAVVALYSDKNFKGSYTLFKENDPDFNKRLEAKETDPPDIHFYKLYKPYVEKLKNFGFANLEIAPAPVWNPEVKRNSYFLNYAFDYCDVHFIVLDFNPRSRAPLGAPGIGFTSNLHNFPGGTYQWFSQHLSKVNKPTIIFAHHLLTLSMQFSGFAPPSFSQAEYALLIALLYPYRKHLLGWFGGHGHNDWEEWEDMVIKVIETDACKDVDGGCVRIVKIHSNFKTEFDKQPSYPKKYNRIINDPKILRGKPVIKGTRISVELIQNLAKNLGWSAERILKEYPQLSREDVLAALEYVLEK
;
A
#
# COMPACT_ATOMS: atom_id res chain seq x y z
N MET A 1 13.15 -6.58 20.06
CA MET A 1 13.35 -5.11 19.95
C MET A 1 13.87 -4.88 18.55
N THR A 2 13.27 -3.98 17.75
CA THR A 2 13.68 -3.79 16.35
C THR A 2 15.18 -3.45 16.24
N LYS A 3 15.91 -4.21 15.44
CA LYS A 3 17.34 -3.96 15.14
C LYS A 3 17.45 -2.75 14.23
N ILE A 4 18.37 -1.83 14.54
CA ILE A 4 18.66 -0.66 13.69
C ILE A 4 20.13 -0.66 13.33
N THR A 5 20.41 -0.61 12.03
CA THR A 5 21.75 -0.40 11.48
C THR A 5 21.82 0.95 10.77
N TYR A 6 22.97 1.61 10.79
CA TYR A 6 23.17 2.92 10.16
C TYR A 6 24.22 2.85 9.07
N THR A 7 23.92 3.46 7.92
CA THR A 7 24.89 3.72 6.85
C THR A 7 24.99 5.21 6.62
N ASN A 8 26.20 5.74 6.48
CA ASN A 8 26.41 7.15 6.12
C ASN A 8 26.92 7.24 4.68
N ILE A 9 26.34 8.14 3.90
CA ILE A 9 26.76 8.48 2.55
C ILE A 9 27.08 9.98 2.50
N GLY A 10 28.28 10.32 2.04
CA GLY A 10 28.80 11.69 2.10
C GLY A 10 29.61 11.97 3.37
N THR A 11 30.25 13.15 3.42
CA THR A 11 31.19 13.51 4.51
C THR A 11 30.95 14.90 5.08
N GLY A 12 30.02 15.67 4.51
CA GLY A 12 29.66 17.01 4.97
C GLY A 12 28.46 17.01 5.91
N ASP A 13 27.73 18.12 5.87
CA ASP A 13 26.55 18.33 6.70
C ASP A 13 25.45 17.32 6.40
N PHE A 14 24.79 16.84 7.45
CA PHE A 14 23.64 15.93 7.37
C PHE A 14 22.43 16.63 6.73
N ILE A 15 21.87 16.04 5.68
CA ILE A 15 20.75 16.60 4.92
C ILE A 15 19.44 15.92 5.33
N TYR A 16 19.34 14.62 5.08
CA TYR A 16 18.16 13.79 5.36
C TYR A 16 18.55 12.31 5.48
N SER A 17 17.61 11.45 5.87
CA SER A 17 17.78 10.01 5.79
C SER A 17 16.64 9.33 5.04
N PHE A 18 16.89 8.10 4.62
CA PHE A 18 15.84 7.16 4.23
C PHE A 18 16.04 5.84 4.97
N ALA A 19 14.96 5.09 5.16
CA ALA A 19 15.01 3.79 5.80
C ALA A 19 14.92 2.67 4.75
N ILE A 20 15.48 1.53 5.06
CA ILE A 20 15.42 0.31 4.25
C ILE A 20 14.89 -0.82 5.11
N ILE A 21 13.95 -1.58 4.54
CA ILE A 21 13.49 -2.89 5.00
C ILE A 21 13.80 -3.88 3.86
N ALA A 22 14.17 -5.11 4.18
CA ALA A 22 14.46 -6.16 3.20
C ALA A 22 13.90 -7.49 3.70
N ASP A 23 13.62 -8.41 2.77
CA ASP A 23 13.36 -9.82 3.00
C ASP A 23 12.41 -10.05 4.19
N THR A 24 11.17 -9.61 4.00
CA THR A 24 10.13 -9.74 5.03
C THR A 24 9.41 -11.07 4.95
N HIS A 25 9.36 -11.71 3.77
CA HIS A 25 8.66 -12.98 3.54
C HIS A 25 7.31 -13.05 4.25
N VAL A 26 6.49 -12.03 4.08
CA VAL A 26 5.13 -12.06 4.61
C VAL A 26 4.43 -13.23 3.92
N GLY A 27 4.19 -14.30 4.67
CA GLY A 27 3.65 -15.56 4.14
C GLY A 27 4.23 -16.77 4.86
N GLU A 28 5.50 -16.65 5.27
CA GLU A 28 6.29 -17.76 5.79
C GLU A 28 5.79 -18.19 7.20
N ALA A 29 5.47 -19.48 7.37
CA ALA A 29 5.17 -20.09 8.67
C ALA A 29 6.07 -21.31 8.97
N ASP A 30 6.47 -21.45 10.25
CA ASP A 30 7.40 -22.48 10.74
C ASP A 30 6.93 -23.93 10.56
N ASP A 31 5.63 -24.16 10.36
CA ASP A 31 5.01 -25.48 10.23
C ASP A 31 4.61 -25.84 8.78
N GLY A 32 5.03 -25.03 7.82
CA GLY A 32 4.84 -25.30 6.39
C GLY A 32 3.46 -24.92 5.83
N TRP A 33 2.71 -24.08 6.55
CA TRP A 33 1.45 -23.48 6.06
C TRP A 33 1.69 -22.06 5.53
N ASP A 34 1.16 -21.78 4.35
CA ASP A 34 0.93 -20.41 3.85
C ASP A 34 -0.17 -19.73 4.71
N TYR A 35 -0.43 -18.43 4.54
CA TYR A 35 -1.59 -17.72 5.12
C TYR A 35 -2.94 -18.22 4.57
N GLY A 36 -3.22 -19.51 4.67
CA GLY A 36 -4.42 -20.14 4.15
C GLY A 36 -4.12 -21.52 3.57
N TYR A 37 -5.15 -22.36 3.52
CA TYR A 37 -5.05 -23.63 2.82
C TYR A 37 -5.44 -23.41 1.34
N ARG A 38 -4.46 -23.62 0.45
CA ARG A 38 -4.58 -23.95 -0.98
C ARG A 38 -5.30 -22.90 -1.84
N GLY A 39 -4.58 -21.94 -2.41
CA GLY A 39 -5.06 -21.18 -3.57
C GLY A 39 -4.16 -20.02 -3.97
N TRP A 40 -4.26 -19.54 -5.22
CA TRP A 40 -3.53 -18.35 -5.74
C TRP A 40 -3.92 -17.03 -5.03
N ASP A 41 -4.91 -17.09 -4.14
CA ASP A 41 -5.65 -15.97 -3.54
C ASP A 41 -6.16 -16.39 -2.13
N ASP A 42 -5.24 -16.62 -1.19
CA ASP A 42 -5.63 -17.00 0.17
C ASP A 42 -5.78 -15.80 1.09
N TYR A 43 -6.99 -15.26 1.10
CA TYR A 43 -7.33 -14.12 1.92
C TYR A 43 -7.32 -14.43 3.44
N LEU A 44 -6.26 -14.06 4.19
CA LEU A 44 -6.23 -13.77 5.64
C LEU A 44 -7.24 -14.52 6.57
N THR A 45 -7.43 -15.83 6.50
CA THR A 45 -8.34 -16.50 7.45
C THR A 45 -7.92 -16.16 8.90
N SER A 46 -8.86 -16.01 9.84
CA SER A 46 -8.51 -15.80 11.24
C SER A 46 -7.49 -16.87 11.67
N LEU A 47 -6.22 -16.50 11.81
CA LEU A 47 -5.24 -17.40 12.35
C LEU A 47 -5.71 -17.75 13.77
N PRO A 48 -5.67 -19.02 14.18
CA PRO A 48 -5.78 -19.33 15.60
C PRO A 48 -4.70 -18.61 16.44
N TYR A 49 -3.70 -18.00 15.79
CA TYR A 49 -2.59 -17.21 16.35
C TYR A 49 -2.08 -16.10 15.37
N GLY A 50 -2.37 -14.81 15.59
CA GLY A 50 -1.58 -13.68 15.01
C GLY A 50 -1.84 -13.27 13.55
N ILE A 51 -0.99 -12.42 12.97
CA ILE A 51 -0.91 -12.10 11.52
C ILE A 51 0.28 -12.82 10.85
N GLY A 52 0.90 -13.76 11.56
CA GLY A 52 2.16 -14.43 11.21
C GLY A 52 3.39 -13.65 11.67
N GLU A 53 4.42 -14.38 12.11
CA GLU A 53 5.63 -13.79 12.69
C GLU A 53 6.35 -12.81 11.73
N PRO A 54 6.51 -13.11 10.42
CA PRO A 54 7.17 -12.17 9.51
C PRO A 54 6.37 -10.87 9.32
N ALA A 55 5.03 -10.94 9.29
CA ALA A 55 4.18 -9.74 9.23
C ALA A 55 4.25 -8.93 10.53
N GLU A 56 4.28 -9.58 11.70
CA GLU A 56 4.48 -8.91 13.00
C GLU A 56 5.84 -8.22 13.08
N ARG A 57 6.90 -8.84 12.54
CA ARG A 57 8.24 -8.26 12.41
C ARG A 57 8.22 -7.01 11.51
N LEU A 58 7.52 -7.07 10.38
CA LEU A 58 7.32 -5.91 9.50
C LEU A 58 6.52 -4.78 10.19
N GLU A 59 5.45 -5.10 10.94
CA GLU A 59 4.72 -4.11 11.72
C GLU A 59 5.61 -3.43 12.77
N CYS A 60 6.45 -4.21 13.46
CA CYS A 60 7.43 -3.67 14.40
C CYS A 60 8.41 -2.71 13.72
N ALA A 61 8.94 -3.08 12.54
CA ALA A 61 9.83 -2.24 11.74
C ALA A 61 9.14 -0.93 11.31
N VAL A 62 7.91 -0.99 10.80
CA VAL A 62 7.13 0.18 10.39
C VAL A 62 6.82 1.10 11.57
N ASN A 63 6.39 0.55 12.70
CA ASN A 63 6.16 1.32 13.92
C ASN A 63 7.44 1.99 14.41
N LYS A 64 8.57 1.28 14.34
CA LYS A 64 9.87 1.82 14.72
C LYS A 64 10.29 2.96 13.80
N ILE A 65 10.14 2.81 12.48
CA ILE A 65 10.43 3.88 11.51
C ILE A 65 9.58 5.11 11.81
N ASN A 66 8.26 4.94 11.99
CA ASN A 66 7.36 6.05 12.31
C ASN A 66 7.80 6.81 13.57
N SER A 67 8.29 6.10 14.60
CA SER A 67 8.82 6.72 15.82
C SER A 67 10.11 7.54 15.62
N LEU A 68 10.83 7.31 14.51
CA LEU A 68 12.12 7.92 14.20
C LEU A 68 12.05 8.95 13.06
N ILE A 69 10.90 9.11 12.39
CA ILE A 69 10.77 9.99 11.21
C ILE A 69 11.29 11.40 11.50
N GLU A 70 10.84 12.01 12.60
CA GLU A 70 11.25 13.37 12.97
C GLU A 70 12.69 13.43 13.48
N SER A 71 13.09 12.53 14.39
CA SER A 71 14.41 12.57 15.02
C SER A 71 15.55 12.23 14.06
N GLU A 72 15.32 11.31 13.14
CA GLU A 72 16.31 10.85 12.15
C GLU A 72 16.12 11.51 10.78
N LYS A 73 15.12 12.41 10.62
CA LYS A 73 14.75 13.05 9.35
C LYS A 73 14.53 12.05 8.20
N ILE A 74 13.81 10.96 8.47
CA ILE A 74 13.49 9.94 7.46
C ILE A 74 12.48 10.52 6.48
N ARG A 75 12.78 10.47 5.18
CA ARG A 75 11.93 11.07 4.14
C ARG A 75 11.16 10.09 3.29
N PHE A 76 11.65 8.86 3.21
CA PHE A 76 10.98 7.75 2.55
C PHE A 76 11.56 6.42 3.06
N VAL A 77 10.86 5.34 2.73
CA VAL A 77 11.28 3.97 3.02
C VAL A 77 11.46 3.20 1.71
N VAL A 78 12.47 2.34 1.64
CA VAL A 78 12.66 1.41 0.52
C VAL A 78 12.44 0.00 1.03
N HIS A 79 11.65 -0.80 0.32
CA HIS A 79 11.55 -2.23 0.58
C HIS A 79 12.34 -2.99 -0.50
N LEU A 80 13.44 -3.65 -0.12
CA LEU A 80 14.44 -4.22 -1.03
C LEU A 80 14.08 -5.60 -1.61
N GLY A 81 12.79 -5.82 -1.93
CA GLY A 81 12.31 -7.11 -2.44
C GLY A 81 12.02 -8.12 -1.36
N ASP A 82 11.54 -9.28 -1.80
CA ASP A 82 11.12 -10.42 -0.98
C ASP A 82 10.15 -9.96 0.12
N MET A 83 9.17 -9.17 -0.34
CA MET A 83 8.05 -8.68 0.46
C MET A 83 7.19 -9.82 0.96
N THR A 84 7.01 -10.81 0.10
CA THR A 84 6.12 -11.95 0.28
C THR A 84 6.92 -13.25 0.30
N ASP A 85 6.38 -14.33 0.86
CA ASP A 85 7.06 -15.63 0.83
C ASP A 85 6.80 -16.39 -0.47
N SER A 86 5.60 -16.28 -1.01
CA SER A 86 5.20 -17.05 -2.19
C SER A 86 4.77 -16.18 -3.36
N GLY A 87 4.56 -14.87 -3.19
CA GLY A 87 4.13 -13.96 -4.27
C GLY A 87 2.62 -13.94 -4.44
N GLU A 88 1.90 -14.43 -3.44
CA GLU A 88 0.45 -14.46 -3.43
C GLU A 88 -0.15 -13.07 -3.23
N LEU A 89 -1.33 -12.84 -3.83
CA LEU A 89 -2.01 -11.53 -3.76
C LEU A 89 -2.40 -11.17 -2.32
N SER A 90 -2.67 -12.18 -1.49
CA SER A 90 -2.96 -12.04 -0.06
C SER A 90 -1.76 -11.54 0.73
N GLU A 91 -0.60 -12.14 0.53
CA GLU A 91 0.68 -11.75 1.12
C GLU A 91 1.03 -10.31 0.72
N HIS A 92 0.94 -10.00 -0.59
CA HIS A 92 1.12 -8.62 -1.08
C HIS A 92 0.11 -7.66 -0.43
N GLY A 93 -1.14 -8.09 -0.27
CA GLY A 93 -2.20 -7.35 0.40
C GLY A 93 -1.86 -6.99 1.85
N ILE A 94 -1.37 -7.97 2.63
CA ILE A 94 -0.90 -7.76 4.01
C ILE A 94 0.28 -6.80 4.02
N THR A 95 1.32 -7.06 3.21
CA THR A 95 2.53 -6.23 3.16
C THR A 95 2.19 -4.78 2.82
N ILE A 96 1.37 -4.55 1.79
CA ILE A 96 0.88 -3.22 1.42
C ILE A 96 0.09 -2.58 2.57
N SER A 97 -0.77 -3.35 3.26
CA SER A 97 -1.59 -2.82 4.36
C SER A 97 -0.72 -2.33 5.54
N ILE A 98 0.39 -3.01 5.80
CA ILE A 98 1.34 -2.64 6.86
C ILE A 98 2.20 -1.46 6.41
N LEU A 99 2.78 -1.51 5.21
CA LEU A 99 3.60 -0.42 4.67
C LEU A 99 2.83 0.88 4.50
N ASN A 100 1.53 0.82 4.20
CA ASN A 100 0.66 2.00 4.13
C ASN A 100 0.39 2.66 5.50
N LYS A 101 0.85 2.08 6.61
CA LYS A 101 0.89 2.74 7.93
C LYS A 101 2.10 3.66 8.10
N LEU A 102 3.07 3.66 7.18
CA LEU A 102 4.19 4.60 7.19
C LEU A 102 3.68 6.04 6.98
N SER A 103 4.20 6.98 7.76
CA SER A 103 3.84 8.42 7.63
C SER A 103 4.63 9.13 6.52
N VAL A 104 5.51 8.40 5.82
CA VAL A 104 6.32 8.84 4.68
C VAL A 104 6.09 7.88 3.50
N PRO A 105 6.31 8.32 2.25
CA PRO A 105 6.18 7.44 1.09
C PRO A 105 7.16 6.26 1.14
N TRP A 106 6.78 5.14 0.54
CA TRP A 106 7.63 3.95 0.42
C TRP A 106 7.81 3.51 -1.03
N ILE A 107 8.92 2.82 -1.29
CA ILE A 107 9.45 2.52 -2.63
C ILE A 107 9.62 1.01 -2.77
N PRO A 108 8.91 0.35 -3.71
CA PRO A 108 9.02 -1.09 -3.92
C PRO A 108 10.19 -1.46 -4.81
N VAL A 109 11.06 -2.34 -4.32
CA VAL A 109 11.98 -3.14 -5.13
C VAL A 109 11.42 -4.56 -5.16
N ILE A 110 11.53 -5.22 -6.30
CA ILE A 110 11.01 -6.57 -6.52
C ILE A 110 12.06 -7.62 -6.17
N GLY A 111 11.69 -8.64 -5.42
CA GLY A 111 12.51 -9.83 -5.12
C GLY A 111 12.02 -11.08 -5.82
N ASN A 112 12.74 -12.19 -5.65
CA ASN A 112 12.44 -13.46 -6.32
C ASN A 112 11.20 -14.16 -5.74
N HIS A 113 10.85 -13.91 -4.48
CA HIS A 113 9.63 -14.41 -3.86
C HIS A 113 8.39 -13.59 -4.22
N ASP A 114 8.55 -12.39 -4.80
CA ASP A 114 7.45 -11.47 -5.12
C ASP A 114 6.80 -11.70 -6.50
N ILE A 115 7.35 -12.61 -7.30
CA ILE A 115 7.02 -12.71 -8.73
C ILE A 115 6.09 -13.87 -9.03
N TRP A 116 6.27 -15.03 -8.41
CA TRP A 116 5.58 -16.24 -8.85
C TRP A 116 4.80 -16.88 -7.70
N PRO A 117 3.49 -16.58 -7.57
CA PRO A 117 2.60 -17.22 -6.58
C PRO A 117 2.75 -18.73 -6.58
N TYR A 118 3.16 -19.26 -5.44
CA TYR A 118 3.46 -20.68 -5.25
C TYR A 118 2.38 -21.34 -4.38
N CYS A 119 1.42 -22.01 -5.02
CA CYS A 119 0.48 -22.87 -4.31
C CYS A 119 1.02 -24.31 -4.29
N ASN A 120 1.13 -24.90 -3.09
CA ASN A 120 1.76 -26.21 -2.87
C ASN A 120 0.97 -27.42 -3.46
N ASP A 121 -0.17 -27.20 -4.15
CA ASP A 121 -1.02 -28.30 -4.64
C ASP A 121 -1.47 -28.14 -6.11
N LYS A 122 -0.85 -28.91 -7.02
CA LYS A 122 -1.25 -28.98 -8.45
C LYS A 122 -2.64 -29.60 -8.66
N ALA A 123 -3.22 -30.25 -7.65
CA ALA A 123 -4.49 -30.96 -7.77
C ALA A 123 -5.71 -30.18 -7.26
N GLN A 124 -5.51 -29.03 -6.59
CA GLN A 124 -6.58 -28.21 -6.05
C GLN A 124 -6.17 -26.75 -6.12
N ASN A 125 -6.45 -26.13 -7.26
CA ASN A 125 -6.43 -24.68 -7.44
C ASN A 125 -7.88 -24.19 -7.27
N PRO A 126 -8.38 -23.90 -6.05
CA PRO A 126 -9.58 -23.10 -5.94
C PRO A 126 -9.13 -21.68 -6.25
N ARG A 127 -9.30 -21.30 -7.52
CA ARG A 127 -9.37 -19.90 -7.91
C ARG A 127 -10.32 -19.24 -6.92
N PHE A 128 -9.83 -18.40 -6.02
CA PHE A 128 -10.75 -17.66 -5.15
C PHE A 128 -11.46 -16.65 -6.04
N ARG A 129 -12.62 -17.04 -6.50
CA ARG A 129 -13.59 -16.11 -7.05
C ARG A 129 -14.36 -15.63 -5.84
N LEU A 130 -14.21 -14.37 -5.45
CA LEU A 130 -15.09 -13.84 -4.42
C LEU A 130 -16.56 -13.89 -4.88
N ASN A 131 -16.77 -13.86 -6.21
CA ASN A 131 -18.07 -14.02 -6.84
C ASN A 131 -18.66 -15.39 -6.49
N ASP A 132 -19.84 -15.37 -5.87
CA ASP A 132 -20.59 -16.57 -5.52
C ASP A 132 -19.85 -17.48 -4.53
N HIS A 133 -19.00 -16.91 -3.65
CA HIS A 133 -18.28 -17.66 -2.61
C HIS A 133 -18.13 -16.84 -1.32
N VAL A 134 -19.21 -16.19 -0.88
CA VAL A 134 -19.27 -15.51 0.42
C VAL A 134 -20.23 -16.25 1.33
N SER A 135 -19.76 -16.64 2.51
CA SER A 135 -20.54 -17.38 3.52
C SER A 135 -20.65 -16.68 4.87
N SER A 136 -19.81 -15.70 5.19
CA SER A 136 -19.97 -14.88 6.41
C SER A 136 -19.41 -13.46 6.30
N VAL A 137 -19.91 -12.56 7.15
CA VAL A 137 -19.66 -11.10 7.10
C VAL A 137 -19.20 -10.61 8.47
N ARG A 138 -18.02 -9.99 8.57
CA ARG A 138 -17.49 -9.45 9.83
C ARG A 138 -17.17 -7.97 9.74
N PHE A 139 -17.77 -7.17 10.61
CA PHE A 139 -17.49 -5.74 10.70
C PHE A 139 -16.20 -5.48 11.47
N VAL A 140 -15.30 -4.73 10.83
CA VAL A 140 -14.07 -4.20 11.46
C VAL A 140 -14.40 -2.95 12.29
N ASN A 141 -15.35 -2.11 11.83
CA ASN A 141 -15.80 -0.93 12.56
C ASN A 141 -17.33 -0.92 12.78
N ARG A 142 -17.78 -1.16 14.01
CA ARG A 142 -19.22 -1.32 14.30
C ARG A 142 -19.89 0.01 14.65
N SER A 143 -21.15 0.13 14.29
CA SER A 143 -22.03 1.16 14.88
C SER A 143 -22.33 0.78 16.33
N PRO A 144 -22.25 1.72 17.30
CA PRO A 144 -22.66 1.45 18.67
C PRO A 144 -24.11 1.00 18.77
N ASN A 145 -24.98 1.57 17.92
CA ASN A 145 -26.43 1.28 17.88
C ASN A 145 -26.87 0.89 16.44
N PRO A 146 -26.71 -0.38 16.03
CA PRO A 146 -26.80 -0.80 14.62
C PRO A 146 -28.21 -0.77 13.98
N PHE A 147 -29.24 -0.27 14.65
CA PHE A 147 -30.61 -0.16 14.12
C PHE A 147 -31.32 1.14 14.55
N GLU A 148 -30.57 2.12 15.05
CA GLU A 148 -31.13 3.34 15.61
C GLU A 148 -31.61 4.32 14.52
N ASN A 149 -30.89 4.40 13.40
CA ASN A 149 -31.13 5.35 12.31
C ASN A 149 -31.33 4.59 10.99
N GLY A 150 -32.50 4.74 10.37
CA GLY A 150 -32.85 4.09 9.11
C GLY A 150 -34.35 4.10 8.86
N VAL A 151 -34.83 3.32 7.90
CA VAL A 151 -36.21 3.36 7.41
C VAL A 151 -36.75 1.94 7.30
N TYR A 152 -37.92 1.70 7.88
CA TYR A 152 -38.70 0.48 7.65
C TYR A 152 -39.73 0.73 6.56
N LEU A 153 -39.80 -0.17 5.57
CA LEU A 153 -40.96 -0.30 4.69
C LEU A 153 -41.77 -1.53 5.10
N TYR A 154 -43.09 -1.44 4.94
CA TYR A 154 -44.06 -2.49 5.30
C TYR A 154 -44.98 -2.80 4.12
N GLU A 155 -45.20 -4.09 3.88
CA GLU A 155 -46.04 -4.60 2.78
C GLU A 155 -47.50 -4.18 2.91
N HIS A 156 -48.00 -4.02 4.13
CA HIS A 156 -49.39 -3.63 4.37
C HIS A 156 -49.48 -2.32 5.13
N ALA A 157 -50.66 -1.71 5.07
CA ALA A 157 -50.98 -0.55 5.89
C ALA A 157 -50.88 -0.87 7.39
N ASN A 158 -50.80 0.18 8.20
CA ASN A 158 -50.68 0.13 9.65
C ASN A 158 -49.46 -0.66 10.15
N PHE A 159 -48.36 -0.59 9.41
CA PHE A 159 -47.06 -1.19 9.77
C PHE A 159 -47.16 -2.70 9.97
N SER A 160 -47.85 -3.38 9.06
CA SER A 160 -48.10 -4.82 9.13
C SER A 160 -47.66 -5.53 7.85
N GLY A 161 -47.72 -6.87 7.86
CA GLY A 161 -47.19 -7.69 6.77
C GLY A 161 -45.67 -7.81 6.83
N LYS A 162 -45.06 -8.12 5.68
CA LYS A 162 -43.60 -8.19 5.54
C LYS A 162 -42.97 -6.82 5.79
N GLU A 163 -41.90 -6.77 6.60
CA GLU A 163 -41.15 -5.54 6.86
C GLU A 163 -39.68 -5.69 6.44
N GLU A 164 -39.06 -4.59 6.01
CA GLU A 164 -37.63 -4.54 5.68
C GLU A 164 -37.02 -3.21 6.12
N PHE A 165 -35.82 -3.27 6.70
CA PHE A 165 -35.09 -2.11 7.21
C PHE A 165 -33.98 -1.68 6.25
N PHE A 166 -33.84 -0.37 6.05
CA PHE A 166 -32.88 0.24 5.14
C PHE A 166 -32.08 1.34 5.84
N ILE A 167 -30.79 1.47 5.51
CA ILE A 167 -29.89 2.50 6.08
C ILE A 167 -29.16 3.33 5.01
N GLY A 168 -29.35 3.01 3.73
CA GLY A 168 -28.83 3.79 2.61
C GLY A 168 -29.77 3.74 1.41
N ASP A 169 -29.42 4.48 0.37
CA ASP A 169 -30.24 4.61 -0.83
C ASP A 169 -30.33 3.29 -1.60
N VAL A 170 -31.54 2.91 -2.01
CA VAL A 170 -31.81 1.70 -2.80
C VAL A 170 -32.43 2.12 -4.14
N PRO A 171 -31.70 1.96 -5.25
CA PRO A 171 -32.17 2.38 -6.56
C PRO A 171 -33.25 1.45 -7.14
N ASP A 172 -33.39 0.23 -6.66
CA ASP A 172 -34.39 -0.72 -7.17
C ASP A 172 -34.81 -1.70 -6.07
N LEU A 173 -36.11 -1.78 -5.79
CA LEU A 173 -36.70 -2.65 -4.79
C LEU A 173 -37.04 -4.05 -5.32
N GLU A 174 -36.88 -4.34 -6.62
CA GLU A 174 -37.21 -5.65 -7.22
C GLU A 174 -36.53 -6.82 -6.49
N GLY A 175 -35.25 -6.67 -6.13
CA GLY A 175 -34.47 -7.68 -5.41
C GLY A 175 -34.58 -7.64 -3.88
N SER A 176 -35.28 -6.66 -3.32
CA SER A 176 -35.37 -6.50 -1.86
C SER A 176 -36.24 -7.58 -1.22
N PHE A 177 -36.19 -7.72 0.10
CA PHE A 177 -37.11 -8.60 0.80
C PHE A 177 -38.56 -8.12 0.61
N ILE A 178 -38.88 -6.84 0.83
CA ILE A 178 -40.25 -6.33 0.66
C ILE A 178 -40.78 -6.47 -0.78
N GLY A 179 -39.91 -6.28 -1.78
CA GLY A 179 -40.23 -6.39 -3.20
C GLY A 179 -40.79 -5.11 -3.84
N ASN A 180 -40.65 -5.02 -5.16
CA ASN A 180 -41.12 -3.88 -5.95
C ASN A 180 -42.65 -3.73 -5.90
N ASP A 181 -43.13 -2.50 -5.74
CA ASP A 181 -44.56 -2.17 -5.75
C ASP A 181 -45.37 -2.92 -4.68
N LYS A 182 -44.74 -3.19 -3.52
CA LYS A 182 -45.37 -3.88 -2.39
C LYS A 182 -45.54 -3.03 -1.14
N ALA A 183 -44.80 -1.92 -1.01
CA ALA A 183 -44.85 -1.13 0.22
C ALA A 183 -46.16 -0.33 0.32
N SER A 184 -46.84 -0.49 1.46
CA SER A 184 -48.10 0.19 1.81
C SER A 184 -47.97 1.10 3.03
N SER A 185 -46.93 0.93 3.86
CA SER A 185 -46.62 1.87 4.96
C SER A 185 -45.11 1.99 5.24
N VAL A 186 -44.70 3.06 5.93
CA VAL A 186 -43.27 3.39 6.13
C VAL A 186 -43.03 4.03 7.49
N LYS A 187 -41.89 3.70 8.11
CA LYS A 187 -41.46 4.26 9.40
C LYS A 187 -39.96 4.54 9.43
N ALA A 188 -39.58 5.82 9.39
CA ALA A 188 -38.20 6.25 9.61
C ALA A 188 -37.88 6.35 11.11
N LYS A 189 -36.73 5.80 11.51
CA LYS A 189 -36.19 5.83 12.87
C LYS A 189 -34.98 6.77 12.96
N GLY A 190 -34.70 7.23 14.17
CA GLY A 190 -33.48 7.99 14.46
C GLY A 190 -33.45 9.42 13.92
N GLY A 191 -34.59 9.95 13.45
CA GLY A 191 -34.66 11.29 12.86
C GLY A 191 -34.33 11.33 11.36
N CYS A 192 -34.14 10.17 10.72
CA CYS A 192 -34.04 10.06 9.27
C CYS A 192 -35.35 10.47 8.57
N TRP A 193 -35.20 10.88 7.31
CA TRP A 193 -36.29 11.02 6.35
C TRP A 193 -36.07 10.03 5.21
N VAL A 194 -37.13 9.77 4.46
CA VAL A 194 -37.02 9.01 3.21
C VAL A 194 -37.75 9.74 2.09
N THR A 195 -37.12 9.78 0.92
CA THR A 195 -37.82 10.04 -0.33
C THR A 195 -38.16 8.70 -0.96
N LEU A 196 -39.45 8.42 -1.12
CA LEU A 196 -39.97 7.27 -1.84
C LEU A 196 -40.26 7.68 -3.28
N TYR A 197 -39.93 6.82 -4.24
CA TYR A 197 -40.13 7.05 -5.67
C TYR A 197 -40.99 5.94 -6.28
N SER A 198 -41.86 6.32 -7.22
CA SER A 198 -42.79 5.40 -7.87
C SER A 198 -42.13 4.48 -8.88
N ASP A 199 -40.94 4.85 -9.36
CA ASP A 199 -40.22 4.12 -10.38
C ASP A 199 -38.79 3.83 -9.88
N ALA A 200 -38.16 2.81 -10.46
CA ALA A 200 -36.76 2.48 -10.18
C ALA A 200 -35.81 3.61 -10.59
N ASN A 201 -34.61 3.58 -10.01
CA ASN A 201 -33.53 4.54 -10.19
C ASN A 201 -33.91 5.99 -9.81
N TYR A 202 -34.78 6.14 -8.81
CA TYR A 202 -35.22 7.43 -8.26
C TYR A 202 -35.98 8.29 -9.26
N ASN A 203 -36.79 7.66 -10.12
CA ASN A 203 -37.60 8.34 -11.13
C ASN A 203 -39.09 8.33 -10.75
N GLY A 204 -39.91 8.98 -11.58
CA GLY A 204 -41.37 8.98 -11.42
C GLY A 204 -41.86 9.95 -10.35
N TYR A 205 -43.04 9.65 -9.81
CA TYR A 205 -43.61 10.41 -8.70
C TYR A 205 -42.81 10.15 -7.43
N TYR A 206 -42.63 11.17 -6.61
CA TYR A 206 -41.89 11.02 -5.35
C TYR A 206 -42.64 11.65 -4.18
N MET A 207 -42.39 11.13 -2.98
CA MET A 207 -42.87 11.72 -1.74
C MET A 207 -41.82 11.65 -0.64
N ASN A 208 -41.70 12.72 0.15
CA ASN A 208 -40.85 12.76 1.34
C ASN A 208 -41.68 12.41 2.56
N VAL A 209 -41.28 11.36 3.29
CA VAL A 209 -42.04 10.85 4.43
C VAL A 209 -41.09 10.59 5.60
N LYS A 210 -41.58 10.85 6.80
CA LYS A 210 -40.94 10.43 8.05
C LYS A 210 -41.61 9.17 8.58
N GLU A 211 -42.92 9.16 8.69
CA GLU A 211 -43.72 7.99 9.04
C GLU A 211 -45.13 8.15 8.46
N THR A 212 -45.68 7.11 7.84
CA THR A 212 -47.12 7.04 7.54
C THR A 212 -47.61 5.60 7.60
N SER A 213 -48.77 5.40 8.21
CA SER A 213 -49.44 4.10 8.29
C SER A 213 -50.17 3.72 7.00
N ASN A 214 -50.30 4.64 6.05
CA ASN A 214 -50.89 4.38 4.73
C ASN A 214 -50.25 5.32 3.69
N LEU A 215 -49.64 4.75 2.66
CA LEU A 215 -48.95 5.51 1.61
C LEU A 215 -49.96 5.99 0.56
N ASP A 216 -49.87 7.26 0.17
CA ASP A 216 -50.62 7.77 -0.99
C ASP A 216 -50.20 7.06 -2.29
N MET A 217 -48.94 6.61 -2.34
CA MET A 217 -48.38 5.75 -3.38
C MET A 217 -48.39 4.27 -2.97
N ASN A 218 -49.52 3.81 -2.41
CA ASN A 218 -49.70 2.42 -1.97
C ASN A 218 -49.38 1.42 -3.09
N ASP A 219 -48.55 0.43 -2.79
CA ASP A 219 -48.14 -0.65 -3.72
C ASP A 219 -47.56 -0.12 -5.04
N LYS A 220 -46.85 1.00 -4.99
CA LYS A 220 -46.23 1.63 -6.17
C LYS A 220 -44.81 2.13 -5.89
N ILE A 221 -44.19 1.72 -4.78
CA ILE A 221 -42.84 2.19 -4.45
C ILE A 221 -41.81 1.26 -5.07
N SER A 222 -40.92 1.82 -5.88
CA SER A 222 -39.87 1.07 -6.58
C SER A 222 -38.44 1.48 -6.22
N SER A 223 -38.23 2.65 -5.62
CA SER A 223 -36.90 3.05 -5.11
C SER A 223 -36.96 4.05 -3.95
N ILE A 224 -35.91 4.09 -3.13
CA ILE A 224 -35.85 4.96 -1.94
C ILE A 224 -34.51 5.68 -1.80
N LYS A 225 -34.56 6.96 -1.41
CA LYS A 225 -33.38 7.69 -0.90
C LYS A 225 -33.57 7.98 0.57
N ILE A 226 -32.60 7.55 1.38
CA ILE A 226 -32.60 7.86 2.81
C ILE A 226 -31.86 9.17 2.97
N ILE A 227 -32.55 10.12 3.57
CA ILE A 227 -32.00 11.42 3.91
C ILE A 227 -31.63 11.31 5.39
N PRO A 228 -30.34 11.15 5.74
CA PRO A 228 -29.92 11.28 7.13
C PRO A 228 -30.29 12.67 7.59
N LYS A 229 -30.42 12.83 8.89
CA LYS A 229 -30.57 14.14 9.50
C LYS A 229 -29.22 14.88 9.45
N ASP A 230 -28.90 15.33 8.24
CA ASP A 230 -28.20 16.57 7.95
C ASP A 230 -26.69 16.51 8.34
N SER A 231 -25.83 16.85 7.38
CA SER A 231 -24.39 16.52 7.30
C SER A 231 -23.44 17.53 7.98
N ASN A 232 -23.05 17.29 9.25
CA ASN A 232 -22.10 18.06 10.12
C ASN A 232 -22.75 18.94 11.21
N PRO A 233 -23.27 18.32 12.29
CA PRO A 233 -24.21 18.95 13.20
C PRO A 233 -23.57 20.06 14.02
N SER A 234 -24.22 21.22 14.05
CA SER A 234 -23.88 22.22 15.05
C SER A 234 -25.04 23.12 15.40
N VAL A 235 -25.06 23.54 16.65
CA VAL A 235 -25.94 24.54 17.19
C VAL A 235 -25.10 25.74 17.58
N THR A 236 -25.33 26.90 16.95
CA THR A 236 -24.70 28.16 17.32
C THR A 236 -25.72 29.01 18.07
N VAL A 237 -25.53 29.23 19.37
CA VAL A 237 -26.44 30.03 20.20
C VAL A 237 -25.95 31.48 20.32
N TYR A 238 -26.87 32.43 20.46
CA TYR A 238 -26.61 33.86 20.47
C TYR A 238 -27.25 34.54 21.68
N LYS A 239 -26.57 35.57 22.19
CA LYS A 239 -26.98 36.32 23.39
C LYS A 239 -28.25 37.14 23.17
N ASP A 240 -28.39 37.75 21.99
CA ASP A 240 -29.52 38.60 21.66
C ASP A 240 -30.43 37.90 20.64
N ALA A 241 -31.68 38.37 20.52
CA ALA A 241 -32.61 37.87 19.50
C ALA A 241 -32.10 38.19 18.08
N ASN A 242 -32.60 37.44 17.10
CA ASN A 242 -32.31 37.51 15.67
C ASN A 242 -30.82 37.28 15.33
N PHE A 243 -30.17 36.37 16.05
CA PHE A 243 -28.80 35.90 15.81
C PHE A 243 -27.74 37.00 15.96
N LYS A 244 -27.93 37.89 16.95
CA LYS A 244 -27.05 39.04 17.23
C LYS A 244 -26.37 38.92 18.59
N GLY A 245 -25.34 39.74 18.80
CA GLY A 245 -24.55 39.75 20.03
C GLY A 245 -23.52 38.62 20.09
N GLU A 246 -22.99 38.39 21.29
CA GLU A 246 -22.05 37.29 21.54
C GLU A 246 -22.67 35.94 21.24
N PHE A 247 -21.88 34.98 20.74
CA PHE A 247 -22.37 33.66 20.38
C PHE A 247 -21.42 32.56 20.83
N GLU A 248 -21.93 31.33 20.87
CA GLU A 248 -21.16 30.14 21.16
C GLU A 248 -21.65 28.97 20.31
N LYS A 249 -20.74 28.11 19.85
CA LYS A 249 -21.05 27.01 18.93
C LYS A 249 -20.82 25.67 19.59
N TYR A 250 -21.82 24.80 19.52
CA TYR A 250 -21.81 23.45 20.07
C TYR A 250 -21.98 22.42 18.96
N THR A 251 -21.07 21.46 18.90
CA THR A 251 -21.08 20.33 17.95
C THR A 251 -21.48 19.01 18.61
N SER A 252 -21.82 19.05 19.90
CA SER A 252 -22.22 17.91 20.72
C SER A 252 -23.17 18.36 21.83
N SER A 253 -23.84 17.40 22.48
CA SER A 253 -24.75 17.69 23.60
C SER A 253 -23.99 18.27 24.80
N VAL A 254 -24.54 19.30 25.42
CA VAL A 254 -23.98 20.02 26.57
C VAL A 254 -24.96 19.91 27.74
N ASN A 255 -24.56 19.20 28.79
CA ASN A 255 -25.39 19.00 29.98
C ASN A 255 -25.46 20.24 30.89
N ASN A 256 -24.52 21.19 30.78
CA ASN A 256 -24.58 22.44 31.53
C ASN A 256 -23.99 23.58 30.71
N VAL A 257 -24.85 24.44 30.17
CA VAL A 257 -24.44 25.61 29.40
C VAL A 257 -23.83 26.63 30.37
N PRO A 258 -22.59 27.12 30.13
CA PRO A 258 -21.97 28.11 31.00
C PRO A 258 -22.83 29.37 31.15
N LYS A 259 -23.19 29.71 32.39
CA LYS A 259 -23.92 30.94 32.69
C LYS A 259 -23.02 32.16 32.49
N LYS A 260 -23.56 33.24 31.90
CA LYS A 260 -22.86 34.52 31.78
C LYS A 260 -23.40 35.48 32.84
N ASN A 261 -22.52 36.00 33.70
CA ASN A 261 -22.89 36.85 34.85
C ASN A 261 -23.95 36.21 35.77
N GLY A 262 -23.89 34.88 35.95
CA GLY A 262 -24.78 34.13 36.82
C GLY A 262 -26.21 33.94 36.29
N ARG A 263 -26.48 34.29 35.03
CA ARG A 263 -27.79 34.13 34.39
C ARG A 263 -27.67 33.36 33.08
N ASP A 264 -28.78 32.74 32.71
CA ASP A 264 -28.94 32.13 31.40
C ASP A 264 -29.04 33.26 30.36
N TRP A 265 -28.38 33.07 29.23
CA TRP A 265 -28.01 34.19 28.36
C TRP A 265 -28.38 33.99 26.89
N ILE A 266 -28.91 32.81 26.53
CA ILE A 266 -29.26 32.47 25.15
C ILE A 266 -30.62 33.07 24.80
N SER A 267 -30.69 33.82 23.70
CA SER A 267 -31.92 34.44 23.19
C SER A 267 -32.23 34.09 21.73
N SER A 268 -31.30 33.52 20.97
CA SER A 268 -31.56 32.90 19.65
C SER A 268 -30.55 31.80 19.31
N ALA A 269 -30.80 30.93 18.33
CA ALA A 269 -29.90 29.83 17.96
C ALA A 269 -29.98 29.47 16.47
N LYS A 270 -28.85 29.16 15.83
CA LYS A 270 -28.76 28.63 14.47
C LYS A 270 -28.38 27.16 14.44
N LEU A 271 -29.10 26.36 13.66
CA LEU A 271 -28.86 24.93 13.52
C LEU A 271 -28.31 24.64 12.13
N ARG A 272 -27.25 23.82 12.08
CA ARG A 272 -26.69 23.31 10.84
C ARG A 272 -26.62 21.82 10.94
N ASP A 273 -27.20 21.12 9.97
CA ASP A 273 -26.96 19.70 9.78
C ASP A 273 -27.29 18.86 11.05
N CYS A 274 -28.31 19.26 11.82
CA CYS A 274 -28.70 18.62 13.08
C CYS A 274 -30.11 19.00 13.55
N GLU A 275 -30.59 18.36 14.61
CA GLU A 275 -31.69 18.87 15.44
C GLU A 275 -31.21 18.96 16.88
N ALA A 276 -31.81 19.87 17.64
CA ALA A 276 -31.44 20.14 19.02
C ALA A 276 -32.65 20.19 19.96
N ILE A 277 -32.42 19.81 21.23
CA ILE A 277 -33.38 20.09 22.30
C ILE A 277 -32.71 21.05 23.27
N PHE A 278 -33.39 22.15 23.58
CA PHE A 278 -32.96 23.15 24.56
C PHE A 278 -33.80 23.00 25.83
N TYR A 279 -33.15 22.90 26.98
CA TYR A 279 -33.77 22.71 28.27
C TYR A 279 -33.56 23.93 29.15
N VAL A 280 -34.58 24.28 29.94
CA VAL A 280 -34.47 25.41 30.88
C VAL A 280 -33.58 25.09 32.09
N ASP A 281 -33.43 23.81 32.44
CA ASP A 281 -32.55 23.36 33.52
C ASP A 281 -31.32 22.61 32.99
N ALA A 282 -30.30 22.51 33.84
CA ALA A 282 -29.11 21.69 33.59
C ALA A 282 -29.45 20.18 33.60
N ASP A 283 -28.52 19.37 33.08
CA ASP A 283 -28.62 17.91 32.96
C ASP A 283 -29.85 17.42 32.19
N PHE A 284 -30.32 18.21 31.22
CA PHE A 284 -31.43 17.90 30.32
C PHE A 284 -32.79 17.75 31.04
N LYS A 285 -33.02 18.58 32.05
CA LYS A 285 -34.23 18.56 32.90
C LYS A 285 -35.09 19.82 32.68
N GLY A 286 -36.28 19.81 33.25
CA GLY A 286 -37.21 20.94 33.17
C GLY A 286 -37.96 21.03 31.84
N TYR A 287 -38.61 22.19 31.64
CA TYR A 287 -39.30 22.50 30.39
C TYR A 287 -38.30 22.55 29.22
N TYR A 288 -38.71 22.09 28.04
CA TYR A 288 -37.82 22.00 26.89
C TYR A 288 -38.48 22.51 25.61
N MET A 289 -37.63 22.96 24.68
CA MET A 289 -37.99 23.33 23.32
C MET A 289 -37.17 22.48 22.35
N TYR A 290 -37.86 21.75 21.47
CA TYR A 290 -37.26 20.97 20.40
C TYR A 290 -37.16 21.81 19.13
N ALA A 291 -36.00 21.79 18.48
CA ALA A 291 -35.65 22.65 17.37
C ALA A 291 -35.08 21.84 16.22
N VAL A 292 -35.66 22.01 15.03
CA VAL A 292 -35.23 21.37 13.78
C VAL A 292 -34.74 22.40 12.74
N GLY A 293 -34.52 23.64 13.17
CA GLY A 293 -34.05 24.78 12.37
C GLY A 293 -33.74 26.01 13.25
N ASP A 294 -33.32 27.11 12.64
CA ASP A 294 -32.92 28.34 13.34
C ASP A 294 -34.06 28.94 14.21
N ILE A 295 -33.74 29.34 15.44
CA ILE A 295 -34.62 30.02 16.40
C ILE A 295 -34.23 31.49 16.49
N SER A 296 -35.06 32.38 15.94
CA SER A 296 -34.79 33.82 15.94
C SER A 296 -35.08 34.51 17.27
N ASN A 297 -35.93 33.97 18.15
CA ASN A 297 -36.13 34.48 19.50
C ASN A 297 -36.69 33.37 20.41
N PHE A 298 -36.05 33.11 21.56
CA PHE A 298 -36.58 32.23 22.60
C PHE A 298 -37.62 32.98 23.47
N ASP A 299 -38.75 33.37 22.88
CA ASP A 299 -39.90 33.89 23.61
C ASP A 299 -41.03 32.85 23.56
N MET A 300 -41.28 32.18 24.68
CA MET A 300 -42.28 31.10 24.77
C MET A 300 -43.67 31.58 25.18
N GLY A 301 -43.93 32.88 25.04
CA GLY A 301 -45.21 33.50 25.43
C GLY A 301 -45.26 33.77 26.94
N GLY A 302 -45.31 35.04 27.32
CA GLY A 302 -45.41 35.50 28.71
C GLY A 302 -44.38 36.53 29.16
N GLY A 303 -43.43 36.92 28.30
CA GLY A 303 -42.54 38.07 28.55
C GLY A 303 -41.33 37.81 29.45
N LEU A 304 -40.97 36.55 29.71
CA LEU A 304 -39.73 36.17 30.39
C LEU A 304 -38.97 35.15 29.53
N ASN A 305 -37.71 35.45 29.19
CA ASN A 305 -36.82 34.53 28.48
C ASN A 305 -36.54 33.33 29.41
N PRO A 306 -36.97 32.10 29.08
CA PRO A 306 -36.97 30.99 30.03
C PRO A 306 -35.59 30.39 30.31
N GLY A 307 -34.51 30.94 29.75
CA GLY A 307 -33.13 30.63 30.13
C GLY A 307 -32.70 29.21 29.76
N VAL A 308 -31.97 29.04 28.65
CA VAL A 308 -31.46 27.71 28.25
C VAL A 308 -30.24 27.33 29.10
N SER A 309 -30.32 26.22 29.84
CA SER A 309 -29.29 25.74 30.76
C SER A 309 -28.65 24.40 30.34
N SER A 310 -29.25 23.64 29.42
CA SER A 310 -28.60 22.49 28.77
C SER A 310 -29.18 22.26 27.38
N LEU A 311 -28.42 21.61 26.49
CA LEU A 311 -28.88 21.31 25.14
C LEU A 311 -28.36 19.98 24.61
N ARG A 312 -29.19 19.26 23.85
CA ARG A 312 -28.77 18.06 23.14
C ARG A 312 -28.56 18.35 21.66
N VAL A 313 -27.47 17.85 21.08
CA VAL A 313 -27.17 17.85 19.64
C VAL A 313 -27.16 16.40 19.19
N HIS A 314 -27.97 16.06 18.18
CA HIS A 314 -28.13 14.69 17.68
C HIS A 314 -27.57 14.53 16.26
N ASN A 315 -26.91 13.38 16.02
CA ASN A 315 -26.24 12.98 14.77
C ASN A 315 -26.78 11.64 14.25
N CYS A 316 -27.01 11.49 12.95
CA CYS A 316 -27.53 10.27 12.33
C CYS A 316 -26.49 9.69 11.37
N ASN A 317 -26.03 8.43 11.53
CA ASN A 317 -25.44 7.60 10.46
C ASN A 317 -25.08 6.18 10.95
N THR A 318 -26.01 5.22 10.81
CA THR A 318 -25.74 3.80 11.03
C THR A 318 -24.84 3.27 9.89
N LYS A 319 -23.73 2.62 10.24
CA LYS A 319 -22.84 1.90 9.31
C LYS A 319 -23.41 0.53 8.97
N GLY A 320 -23.27 0.13 7.72
CA GLY A 320 -23.63 -1.21 7.25
C GLY A 320 -23.21 -1.42 5.80
N ILE A 321 -23.60 -2.57 5.26
CA ILE A 321 -23.32 -2.93 3.87
C ILE A 321 -24.57 -3.54 3.23
N TYR A 322 -24.70 -3.37 1.91
CA TYR A 322 -25.58 -4.20 1.09
C TYR A 322 -24.73 -5.18 0.30
N LEU A 323 -24.98 -6.47 0.46
CA LEU A 323 -24.47 -7.51 -0.46
C LEU A 323 -25.54 -7.81 -1.50
N TYR A 324 -25.13 -7.93 -2.75
CA TYR A 324 -26.00 -8.17 -3.90
C TYR A 324 -25.62 -9.48 -4.59
N GLN A 325 -26.65 -10.21 -5.02
CA GLN A 325 -26.52 -11.48 -5.72
C GLN A 325 -25.81 -11.30 -7.07
N ASP A 326 -26.12 -10.22 -7.78
CA ASP A 326 -25.54 -9.96 -9.09
C ASP A 326 -24.55 -8.78 -9.07
N ALA A 327 -23.70 -8.74 -10.09
CA ALA A 327 -22.84 -7.60 -10.36
C ALA A 327 -23.67 -6.33 -10.66
N ASN A 328 -23.05 -5.19 -10.35
CA ASN A 328 -23.53 -3.82 -10.49
C ASN A 328 -24.74 -3.53 -9.61
N TYR A 329 -24.76 -4.12 -8.40
CA TYR A 329 -25.77 -3.90 -7.36
C TYR A 329 -27.18 -4.31 -7.78
N LYS A 330 -27.28 -5.50 -8.41
CA LYS A 330 -28.52 -6.05 -8.94
C LYS A 330 -28.86 -7.38 -8.28
N GLY A 331 -30.03 -7.93 -8.62
CA GLY A 331 -30.51 -9.18 -8.06
C GLY A 331 -30.91 -9.06 -6.61
N LYS A 332 -31.07 -10.21 -5.94
CA LYS A 332 -31.42 -10.24 -4.52
C LYS A 332 -30.33 -9.59 -3.68
N PHE A 333 -30.71 -8.93 -2.58
CA PHE A 333 -29.72 -8.32 -1.70
C PHE A 333 -30.11 -8.38 -0.23
N SER A 334 -29.10 -8.36 0.64
CA SER A 334 -29.29 -8.30 2.10
C SER A 334 -28.53 -7.11 2.69
N LEU A 335 -29.16 -6.41 3.63
CA LEU A 335 -28.51 -5.42 4.48
C LEU A 335 -27.86 -6.11 5.69
N PHE A 336 -26.61 -5.76 5.97
CA PHE A 336 -25.92 -6.14 7.21
C PHE A 336 -25.48 -4.88 7.97
N CYS A 337 -25.81 -4.81 9.25
CA CYS A 337 -25.37 -3.76 10.19
C CYS A 337 -24.55 -4.31 11.36
N VAL A 338 -24.48 -5.65 11.46
CA VAL A 338 -23.76 -6.43 12.46
C VAL A 338 -23.13 -7.63 11.79
N ASP A 339 -22.21 -8.30 12.48
CA ASP A 339 -21.61 -9.52 11.97
C ASP A 339 -22.69 -10.58 11.65
N CYS A 340 -22.49 -11.30 10.56
CA CYS A 340 -23.31 -12.44 10.16
C CYS A 340 -22.40 -13.66 10.03
N THR A 341 -22.58 -14.64 10.92
CA THR A 341 -21.75 -15.86 10.95
C THR A 341 -22.11 -16.85 9.87
N ASP A 342 -23.28 -16.74 9.23
CA ASP A 342 -23.76 -17.71 8.23
C ASP A 342 -24.80 -17.04 7.31
N LEU A 343 -24.53 -17.02 6.00
CA LEU A 343 -25.41 -16.41 5.01
C LEU A 343 -26.55 -17.32 4.52
N GLU A 344 -26.54 -18.62 4.81
CA GLU A 344 -27.55 -19.59 4.30
C GLU A 344 -28.98 -19.22 4.69
N GLY A 345 -29.17 -18.59 5.86
CA GLY A 345 -30.49 -18.13 6.34
C GLY A 345 -30.89 -16.71 5.92
N THR A 346 -30.09 -16.04 5.09
CA THR A 346 -30.33 -14.65 4.69
C THR A 346 -31.02 -14.55 3.32
N HIS A 347 -31.59 -13.39 2.99
CA HIS A 347 -32.32 -13.21 1.72
C HIS A 347 -31.43 -13.34 0.48
N ILE A 348 -30.17 -12.92 0.58
CA ILE A 348 -29.17 -13.12 -0.48
C ILE A 348 -28.75 -14.58 -0.63
N GLY A 349 -28.65 -15.34 0.47
CA GLY A 349 -28.20 -16.74 0.46
C GLY A 349 -26.67 -16.91 0.61
N ASN A 350 -26.24 -18.16 0.84
CA ASN A 350 -24.83 -18.53 0.96
C ASN A 350 -24.21 -18.67 -0.43
N ASP A 351 -23.00 -18.17 -0.63
CA ASP A 351 -22.25 -18.33 -1.89
C ASP A 351 -22.99 -17.73 -3.10
N GLU A 352 -23.69 -16.62 -2.90
CA GLU A 352 -24.49 -15.97 -3.95
C GLU A 352 -24.04 -14.52 -4.21
N ALA A 353 -23.14 -13.95 -3.40
CA ALA A 353 -22.80 -12.53 -3.50
C ALA A 353 -21.83 -12.25 -4.66
N SER A 354 -22.16 -11.26 -5.50
CA SER A 354 -21.35 -10.81 -6.64
C SER A 354 -20.99 -9.32 -6.62
N SER A 355 -21.61 -8.51 -5.75
CA SER A 355 -21.22 -7.11 -5.53
C SER A 355 -21.57 -6.58 -4.14
N ILE A 356 -20.94 -5.48 -3.72
CA ILE A 356 -21.11 -4.87 -2.38
C ILE A 356 -21.21 -3.35 -2.44
N ARG A 357 -22.16 -2.78 -1.68
CA ARG A 357 -22.19 -1.34 -1.37
C ARG A 357 -21.93 -1.09 0.11
N ILE A 358 -20.96 -0.21 0.36
CA ILE A 358 -20.59 0.28 1.67
C ILE A 358 -21.44 1.49 2.04
N VAL A 359 -22.04 1.48 3.23
CA VAL A 359 -22.87 2.57 3.75
C VAL A 359 -22.17 3.23 4.93
N ASN A 360 -22.09 4.56 4.92
CA ASN A 360 -21.56 5.39 6.00
C ASN A 360 -20.13 5.01 6.46
N GLY A 361 -19.28 4.58 5.53
CA GLY A 361 -17.87 4.25 5.80
C GLY A 361 -17.66 2.98 6.63
N ALA A 362 -18.58 2.01 6.48
CA ALA A 362 -18.36 0.66 7.00
C ALA A 362 -17.10 0.02 6.40
N VAL A 363 -16.41 -0.75 7.22
CA VAL A 363 -15.26 -1.56 6.85
C VAL A 363 -15.57 -2.99 7.27
N VAL A 364 -15.56 -3.89 6.30
CA VAL A 364 -16.05 -5.26 6.48
C VAL A 364 -15.12 -6.26 5.83
N ALA A 365 -15.01 -7.44 6.44
CA ALA A 365 -14.39 -8.62 5.85
C ALA A 365 -15.49 -9.61 5.42
N LEU A 366 -15.45 -10.06 4.16
CA LEU A 366 -16.32 -11.09 3.61
C LEU A 366 -15.55 -12.40 3.52
N TYR A 367 -16.00 -13.45 4.21
CA TYR A 367 -15.31 -14.74 4.32
C TYR A 367 -15.97 -15.80 3.45
N SER A 368 -15.17 -16.71 2.88
CA SER A 368 -15.66 -17.83 2.06
C SER A 368 -16.38 -18.90 2.84
N ASP A 369 -16.07 -19.06 4.13
CA ASP A 369 -16.72 -20.05 4.96
C ASP A 369 -17.53 -19.38 6.09
N LYS A 370 -18.43 -20.17 6.64
CA LYS A 370 -19.22 -19.81 7.82
C LYS A 370 -18.32 -19.58 9.04
N ASN A 371 -18.81 -18.79 9.98
CA ASN A 371 -18.19 -18.47 11.26
C ASN A 371 -16.82 -17.74 11.11
N PHE A 372 -16.68 -16.91 10.08
CA PHE A 372 -15.48 -16.11 9.81
C PHE A 372 -14.22 -16.98 9.56
N LYS A 373 -14.41 -18.11 8.90
CA LYS A 373 -13.35 -19.05 8.51
C LYS A 373 -13.12 -18.99 7.00
N GLY A 374 -12.08 -19.66 6.54
CA GLY A 374 -11.69 -19.61 5.14
C GLY A 374 -11.24 -18.21 4.72
N SER A 375 -11.05 -18.05 3.43
CA SER A 375 -10.45 -16.88 2.80
C SER A 375 -11.38 -15.65 2.91
N TYR A 376 -10.90 -14.45 3.33
CA TYR A 376 -11.68 -13.19 3.40
C TYR A 376 -11.21 -11.94 2.61
N THR A 377 -12.10 -11.29 1.87
CA THR A 377 -11.79 -9.99 1.25
C THR A 377 -12.20 -8.82 2.14
N LEU A 378 -11.30 -7.86 2.37
CA LEU A 378 -11.61 -6.62 3.07
C LEU A 378 -12.18 -5.56 2.11
N PHE A 379 -13.30 -4.95 2.49
CA PHE A 379 -13.94 -3.86 1.76
C PHE A 379 -14.00 -2.59 2.59
N LYS A 380 -13.56 -1.49 1.97
CA LYS A 380 -13.64 -0.12 2.50
C LYS A 380 -14.45 0.82 1.60
N GLU A 381 -14.73 0.37 0.37
CA GLU A 381 -15.44 1.10 -0.67
C GLU A 381 -16.36 0.14 -1.43
N ASN A 382 -17.28 0.71 -2.22
CA ASN A 382 -18.19 -0.09 -3.03
C ASN A 382 -17.42 -0.89 -4.07
N ASP A 383 -17.85 -2.13 -4.32
CA ASP A 383 -17.35 -2.92 -5.43
C ASP A 383 -18.52 -3.39 -6.30
N PRO A 384 -18.63 -2.91 -7.54
CA PRO A 384 -19.71 -3.27 -8.43
C PRO A 384 -19.56 -4.66 -9.02
N ASP A 385 -18.42 -5.35 -8.96
CA ASP A 385 -18.28 -6.63 -9.65
C ASP A 385 -17.08 -7.41 -9.09
N PHE A 386 -17.38 -8.41 -8.26
CA PHE A 386 -16.34 -9.25 -7.68
C PHE A 386 -15.47 -9.95 -8.73
N ASN A 387 -16.00 -10.23 -9.93
CA ASN A 387 -15.23 -10.84 -11.03
C ASN A 387 -14.18 -9.89 -11.65
N LYS A 388 -14.26 -8.58 -11.39
CA LYS A 388 -13.27 -7.59 -11.87
C LYS A 388 -12.11 -7.40 -10.91
N ARG A 389 -12.20 -7.94 -9.69
CA ARG A 389 -11.03 -8.09 -8.83
C ARG A 389 -10.07 -9.01 -9.58
N LEU A 390 -8.80 -8.61 -9.64
CA LEU A 390 -7.78 -9.22 -10.49
C LEU A 390 -7.64 -10.72 -10.18
N GLU A 391 -8.43 -11.56 -10.84
CA GLU A 391 -8.20 -13.01 -10.87
C GLU A 391 -6.93 -13.23 -11.66
N ALA A 392 -5.89 -13.61 -10.97
CA ALA A 392 -4.68 -14.03 -11.60
C ALA A 392 -4.88 -15.37 -12.32
N LYS A 393 -4.60 -15.41 -13.62
CA LYS A 393 -4.72 -16.66 -14.40
C LYS A 393 -3.40 -17.42 -14.32
N GLU A 394 -3.45 -18.74 -14.25
CA GLU A 394 -2.26 -19.59 -14.38
C GLU A 394 -1.46 -19.32 -15.68
N THR A 395 -2.13 -18.75 -16.69
CA THR A 395 -1.53 -18.33 -17.96
C THR A 395 -0.89 -16.94 -17.94
N ASP A 396 -1.13 -16.14 -16.91
CA ASP A 396 -0.55 -14.81 -16.77
C ASP A 396 0.98 -14.93 -16.59
N PRO A 397 1.76 -14.01 -17.17
CA PRO A 397 3.16 -13.88 -16.80
C PRO A 397 3.25 -13.61 -15.29
N PRO A 398 4.13 -14.30 -14.56
CA PRO A 398 4.20 -14.25 -13.10
C PRO A 398 4.44 -12.80 -12.62
N ASP A 399 5.24 -12.05 -13.36
CA ASP A 399 5.61 -10.67 -13.08
C ASP A 399 4.50 -9.63 -13.32
N ILE A 400 3.38 -10.00 -13.96
CA ILE A 400 2.31 -9.04 -14.26
C ILE A 400 1.60 -8.54 -13.00
N HIS A 401 1.48 -9.39 -11.97
CA HIS A 401 0.70 -9.05 -10.78
C HIS A 401 1.46 -8.06 -9.91
N PHE A 402 2.73 -8.34 -9.63
CA PHE A 402 3.61 -7.38 -8.97
C PHE A 402 3.62 -6.04 -9.73
N TYR A 403 3.79 -6.07 -11.06
CA TYR A 403 3.81 -4.86 -11.86
C TYR A 403 2.50 -4.05 -11.72
N LYS A 404 1.33 -4.71 -11.81
CA LYS A 404 0.03 -4.04 -11.67
C LYS A 404 -0.23 -3.50 -10.27
N LEU A 405 0.18 -4.22 -9.23
CA LEU A 405 0.01 -3.82 -7.83
C LEU A 405 0.88 -2.62 -7.48
N TYR A 406 2.16 -2.65 -7.84
CA TYR A 406 3.16 -1.72 -7.34
C TYR A 406 3.43 -0.52 -8.24
N LYS A 407 3.20 -0.62 -9.57
CA LYS A 407 3.37 0.52 -10.48
C LYS A 407 2.56 1.77 -10.07
N PRO A 408 1.28 1.67 -9.65
CA PRO A 408 0.53 2.83 -9.17
C PRO A 408 1.16 3.52 -7.94
N TYR A 409 1.90 2.79 -7.10
CA TYR A 409 2.64 3.37 -5.97
C TYR A 409 3.86 4.16 -6.47
N VAL A 410 4.60 3.60 -7.43
CA VAL A 410 5.74 4.28 -8.07
C VAL A 410 5.27 5.56 -8.78
N GLU A 411 4.16 5.52 -9.52
CA GLU A 411 3.59 6.69 -10.19
C GLU A 411 3.16 7.81 -9.24
N LYS A 412 2.83 7.47 -7.98
CA LYS A 412 2.47 8.45 -6.94
C LYS A 412 3.67 9.14 -6.32
N LEU A 413 4.90 8.65 -6.49
CA LEU A 413 6.11 9.28 -5.94
C LEU A 413 6.25 10.75 -6.36
N LYS A 414 5.84 11.10 -7.59
CA LYS A 414 5.82 12.51 -8.06
C LYS A 414 5.04 13.47 -7.17
N ASN A 415 4.07 12.97 -6.40
CA ASN A 415 3.25 13.77 -5.48
C ASN A 415 3.96 14.07 -4.15
N PHE A 416 5.11 13.44 -3.89
CA PHE A 416 5.87 13.54 -2.64
C PHE A 416 7.23 14.22 -2.82
N GLY A 417 7.39 15.05 -3.85
CA GLY A 417 8.63 15.81 -4.08
C GLY A 417 9.73 15.05 -4.80
N PHE A 418 9.46 13.84 -5.28
CA PHE A 418 10.37 13.09 -6.15
C PHE A 418 10.30 13.67 -7.56
N ALA A 419 11.43 14.10 -8.10
CA ALA A 419 11.54 14.72 -9.42
C ALA A 419 12.05 13.73 -10.47
N ASN A 420 11.87 14.06 -11.74
CA ASN A 420 12.43 13.30 -12.88
C ASN A 420 12.14 11.78 -12.83
N LEU A 421 10.93 11.40 -12.40
CA LEU A 421 10.50 10.01 -12.38
C LEU A 421 10.41 9.45 -13.81
N GLU A 422 11.23 8.44 -14.10
CA GLU A 422 11.23 7.66 -15.34
C GLU A 422 10.93 6.21 -15.00
N ILE A 423 9.88 5.64 -15.59
CA ILE A 423 9.53 4.22 -15.46
C ILE A 423 9.79 3.56 -16.81
N ALA A 424 10.53 2.46 -16.81
CA ALA A 424 10.83 1.71 -18.03
C ALA A 424 9.54 1.21 -18.71
N PRO A 425 9.49 1.17 -20.05
CA PRO A 425 8.35 0.62 -20.77
C PRO A 425 8.11 -0.86 -20.43
N ALA A 426 6.85 -1.24 -20.23
CA ALA A 426 6.41 -2.62 -20.11
C ALA A 426 4.99 -2.78 -20.71
N PRO A 427 4.62 -3.96 -21.24
CA PRO A 427 5.44 -5.17 -21.34
C PRO A 427 6.55 -5.07 -22.40
N VAL A 428 7.57 -5.92 -22.25
CA VAL A 428 8.67 -6.10 -23.22
C VAL A 428 8.68 -7.57 -23.67
N TRP A 429 8.90 -7.81 -24.96
CA TRP A 429 9.10 -9.17 -25.46
C TRP A 429 10.37 -9.78 -24.87
N ASN A 430 10.23 -10.82 -24.06
CA ASN A 430 11.33 -11.51 -23.43
C ASN A 430 11.69 -12.79 -24.22
N PRO A 431 12.82 -12.80 -24.95
CA PRO A 431 13.24 -13.95 -25.75
C PRO A 431 13.67 -15.15 -24.89
N GLU A 432 14.05 -14.94 -23.63
CA GLU A 432 14.54 -15.99 -22.71
C GLU A 432 13.41 -16.93 -22.29
N VAL A 433 12.19 -16.39 -22.13
CA VAL A 433 10.97 -17.15 -21.77
C VAL A 433 9.92 -17.18 -22.88
N LYS A 434 10.20 -16.58 -24.04
CA LYS A 434 9.33 -16.56 -25.23
C LYS A 434 7.93 -16.02 -24.95
N ARG A 435 7.83 -15.01 -24.09
CA ARG A 435 6.58 -14.31 -23.74
C ARG A 435 6.87 -12.86 -23.41
N ASN A 436 5.83 -12.07 -23.25
CA ASN A 436 5.96 -10.73 -22.70
C ASN A 436 6.28 -10.79 -21.20
N SER A 437 7.24 -9.98 -20.75
CA SER A 437 7.60 -9.76 -19.35
C SER A 437 7.32 -8.30 -18.95
N TYR A 438 7.03 -8.13 -17.67
CA TYR A 438 6.70 -6.86 -17.02
C TYR A 438 7.79 -6.52 -16.00
N PHE A 439 8.90 -5.94 -16.48
CA PHE A 439 9.97 -5.46 -15.61
C PHE A 439 9.56 -4.14 -14.95
N LEU A 440 9.73 -4.03 -13.63
CA LEU A 440 9.52 -2.77 -12.91
C LEU A 440 10.85 -2.06 -12.64
N ASN A 441 11.46 -1.55 -13.71
CA ASN A 441 12.64 -0.69 -13.63
C ASN A 441 12.21 0.78 -13.62
N TYR A 442 12.79 1.59 -12.74
CA TYR A 442 12.48 3.02 -12.69
C TYR A 442 13.59 3.81 -11.99
N ALA A 443 13.60 5.11 -12.21
CA ALA A 443 14.55 6.02 -11.62
C ALA A 443 13.90 7.36 -11.27
N PHE A 444 14.46 8.07 -10.30
CA PHE A 444 13.96 9.36 -9.85
C PHE A 444 15.06 10.16 -9.16
N ASP A 445 14.82 11.45 -9.00
CA ASP A 445 15.65 12.34 -8.19
C ASP A 445 14.96 12.64 -6.86
N TYR A 446 15.74 12.65 -5.78
CA TYR A 446 15.31 13.21 -4.51
C TYR A 446 16.46 14.05 -3.93
N CYS A 447 16.21 15.35 -3.75
CA CYS A 447 17.25 16.34 -3.49
C CYS A 447 18.38 16.25 -4.54
N ASP A 448 19.63 16.13 -4.10
CA ASP A 448 20.82 16.11 -4.96
C ASP A 448 21.26 14.71 -5.40
N VAL A 449 20.48 13.67 -5.05
CA VAL A 449 20.80 12.27 -5.33
C VAL A 449 19.82 11.70 -6.35
N HIS A 450 20.38 11.00 -7.34
CA HIS A 450 19.65 10.20 -8.30
C HIS A 450 19.52 8.76 -7.78
N PHE A 451 18.35 8.16 -7.94
CA PHE A 451 18.06 6.81 -7.49
C PHE A 451 17.60 5.95 -8.67
N ILE A 452 18.12 4.73 -8.75
CA ILE A 452 17.78 3.75 -9.80
C ILE A 452 17.32 2.47 -9.11
N VAL A 453 16.15 1.95 -9.50
CA VAL A 453 15.58 0.69 -9.03
C VAL A 453 15.57 -0.31 -10.18
N LEU A 454 16.15 -1.50 -9.94
CA LEU A 454 16.40 -2.51 -10.96
C LEU A 454 15.77 -3.85 -10.62
N ASP A 455 15.25 -4.49 -11.67
CA ASP A 455 14.62 -5.80 -11.66
C ASP A 455 15.48 -6.79 -12.47
N PHE A 456 16.33 -7.54 -11.77
CA PHE A 456 17.17 -8.60 -12.34
C PHE A 456 16.64 -10.00 -12.05
N ASN A 457 15.37 -10.11 -11.69
CA ASN A 457 14.78 -11.36 -11.27
C ASN A 457 14.54 -12.29 -12.48
N PRO A 458 15.00 -13.55 -12.47
CA PRO A 458 14.77 -14.45 -13.60
C PRO A 458 13.27 -14.71 -13.82
N ARG A 459 12.83 -14.86 -15.07
CA ARG A 459 11.41 -15.16 -15.36
C ARG A 459 11.10 -16.66 -15.45
N SER A 460 12.04 -17.48 -14.98
CA SER A 460 11.94 -18.93 -14.88
C SER A 460 11.69 -19.35 -13.44
N ARG A 461 10.74 -20.27 -13.25
CA ARG A 461 10.40 -20.85 -11.96
C ARG A 461 11.63 -21.41 -11.26
N ALA A 462 11.68 -21.29 -9.94
CA ALA A 462 12.74 -21.86 -9.14
C ALA A 462 12.86 -23.39 -9.38
N PRO A 463 14.08 -23.94 -9.39
CA PRO A 463 14.28 -25.38 -9.55
C PRO A 463 13.75 -26.16 -8.35
N LEU A 464 13.54 -27.47 -8.52
CA LEU A 464 13.17 -28.42 -7.45
C LEU A 464 11.86 -28.12 -6.71
N GLY A 465 10.98 -27.28 -7.27
CA GLY A 465 9.67 -27.00 -6.68
C GLY A 465 9.71 -25.97 -5.54
N ALA A 466 10.81 -25.22 -5.39
CA ALA A 466 10.86 -24.07 -4.48
C ALA A 466 9.85 -22.97 -4.87
N PRO A 467 9.39 -22.15 -3.90
CA PRO A 467 8.54 -20.98 -4.17
C PRO A 467 9.27 -19.93 -5.01
N GLY A 468 8.49 -19.09 -5.70
CA GLY A 468 9.02 -17.99 -6.51
C GLY A 468 9.80 -18.43 -7.76
N ILE A 469 10.74 -17.57 -8.14
CA ILE A 469 11.66 -17.75 -9.26
C ILE A 469 13.08 -18.04 -8.76
N GLY A 470 13.99 -18.41 -9.65
CA GLY A 470 15.37 -18.73 -9.27
C GLY A 470 16.03 -17.62 -8.43
N PHE A 471 16.77 -18.02 -7.40
CA PHE A 471 17.51 -17.14 -6.49
C PHE A 471 18.70 -16.41 -7.15
N THR A 472 19.08 -16.83 -8.35
CA THR A 472 20.11 -16.17 -9.16
C THR A 472 19.51 -15.03 -9.97
N SER A 473 20.25 -13.95 -10.16
CA SER A 473 19.88 -12.88 -11.08
C SER A 473 19.94 -13.28 -12.56
N ASN A 474 19.38 -12.44 -13.42
CA ASN A 474 19.52 -12.47 -14.86
C ASN A 474 19.58 -11.03 -15.41
N LEU A 475 20.57 -10.71 -16.25
CA LEU A 475 20.72 -9.35 -16.79
C LEU A 475 19.57 -8.87 -17.68
N HIS A 476 18.85 -9.79 -18.33
CA HIS A 476 17.86 -9.47 -19.36
C HIS A 476 18.46 -8.58 -20.46
N ASN A 477 19.61 -9.00 -21.00
CA ASN A 477 20.39 -8.24 -21.97
C ASN A 477 19.82 -8.38 -23.40
N PHE A 478 18.64 -7.80 -23.62
CA PHE A 478 17.94 -7.73 -24.90
C PHE A 478 17.18 -6.40 -25.02
N PRO A 479 16.70 -5.98 -26.22
CA PRO A 479 16.01 -4.71 -26.38
C PRO A 479 14.82 -4.55 -25.43
N GLY A 480 14.85 -3.50 -24.61
CA GLY A 480 13.85 -3.21 -23.58
C GLY A 480 14.02 -3.96 -22.24
N GLY A 481 14.90 -4.96 -22.18
CA GLY A 481 15.23 -5.64 -20.92
C GLY A 481 16.07 -4.78 -19.97
N THR A 482 16.18 -5.22 -18.71
CA THR A 482 16.76 -4.44 -17.60
C THR A 482 18.16 -3.89 -17.90
N TYR A 483 19.11 -4.72 -18.34
CA TYR A 483 20.47 -4.25 -18.63
C TYR A 483 20.52 -3.16 -19.72
N GLN A 484 19.72 -3.30 -20.78
CA GLN A 484 19.70 -2.33 -21.87
C GLN A 484 19.08 -1.00 -21.45
N TRP A 485 17.96 -1.05 -20.71
CA TRP A 485 17.37 0.16 -20.14
C TRP A 485 18.33 0.83 -19.15
N PHE A 486 18.93 0.06 -18.25
CA PHE A 486 19.86 0.58 -17.25
C PHE A 486 21.08 1.26 -17.89
N SER A 487 21.68 0.63 -18.89
CA SER A 487 22.82 1.20 -19.63
C SER A 487 22.47 2.53 -20.32
N GLN A 488 21.32 2.58 -20.98
CA GLN A 488 20.83 3.79 -21.65
C GLN A 488 20.50 4.89 -20.64
N HIS A 489 19.88 4.53 -19.51
CA HIS A 489 19.51 5.47 -18.46
C HIS A 489 20.75 6.08 -17.81
N LEU A 490 21.68 5.24 -17.35
CA LEU A 490 22.90 5.66 -16.66
C LEU A 490 23.76 6.60 -17.53
N SER A 491 23.78 6.40 -18.85
CA SER A 491 24.49 7.29 -19.79
C SER A 491 23.99 8.74 -19.83
N LYS A 492 22.77 8.98 -19.35
CA LYS A 492 22.14 10.32 -19.29
C LYS A 492 22.30 10.96 -17.90
N VAL A 493 22.75 10.20 -16.91
CA VAL A 493 22.80 10.63 -15.51
C VAL A 493 24.15 11.27 -15.21
N ASN A 494 24.12 12.51 -14.74
CA ASN A 494 25.29 13.24 -14.26
C ASN A 494 25.06 13.76 -12.83
N LYS A 495 24.69 12.84 -11.93
CA LYS A 495 24.39 13.12 -10.52
C LYS A 495 24.97 12.02 -9.61
N PRO A 496 25.26 12.33 -8.34
CA PRO A 496 25.49 11.32 -7.32
C PRO A 496 24.33 10.31 -7.32
N THR A 497 24.62 9.02 -7.48
CA THR A 497 23.63 7.99 -7.81
C THR A 497 23.67 6.83 -6.82
N ILE A 498 22.51 6.44 -6.31
CA ILE A 498 22.28 5.22 -5.52
C ILE A 498 21.50 4.22 -6.37
N ILE A 499 21.89 2.96 -6.32
CA ILE A 499 21.24 1.87 -7.05
C ILE A 499 20.61 0.91 -6.04
N PHE A 500 19.36 0.52 -6.29
CA PHE A 500 18.63 -0.49 -5.57
C PHE A 500 18.36 -1.69 -6.49
N ALA A 501 18.72 -2.87 -6.03
CA ALA A 501 18.33 -4.14 -6.65
C ALA A 501 18.26 -5.20 -5.56
N HIS A 502 17.30 -6.11 -5.62
CA HIS A 502 17.19 -7.16 -4.60
C HIS A 502 18.49 -8.01 -4.50
N HIS A 503 19.07 -8.36 -5.66
CA HIS A 503 20.33 -9.09 -5.78
C HIS A 503 21.56 -8.21 -5.50
N LEU A 504 22.55 -8.79 -4.82
CA LEU A 504 23.84 -8.15 -4.56
C LEU A 504 24.75 -8.21 -5.78
N LEU A 505 25.46 -7.11 -6.06
CA LEU A 505 26.51 -7.07 -7.08
C LEU A 505 27.81 -7.64 -6.50
N THR A 506 27.92 -8.96 -6.34
CA THR A 506 29.14 -9.58 -5.80
C THR A 506 29.50 -10.90 -6.49
N LEU A 507 30.80 -11.23 -6.50
CA LEU A 507 31.32 -12.54 -6.90
C LEU A 507 31.44 -13.52 -5.73
N SER A 508 31.26 -13.06 -4.48
CA SER A 508 31.30 -13.89 -3.28
C SER A 508 30.08 -13.64 -2.42
N MET A 509 29.08 -14.53 -2.51
CA MET A 509 28.09 -14.65 -1.44
C MET A 509 28.71 -15.51 -0.35
N GLN A 510 29.00 -14.94 0.83
CA GLN A 510 29.49 -15.70 1.99
C GLN A 510 28.37 -16.50 2.69
N PHE A 511 27.36 -16.96 1.94
CA PHE A 511 26.28 -17.78 2.45
C PHE A 511 26.79 -19.20 2.70
N SER A 512 27.15 -19.51 3.94
CA SER A 512 27.36 -20.87 4.50
C SER A 512 27.94 -21.93 3.53
N GLY A 513 28.92 -21.58 2.70
CA GLY A 513 29.69 -22.49 1.84
C GLY A 513 29.00 -23.14 0.63
N PHE A 514 27.73 -22.84 0.30
CA PHE A 514 26.99 -23.61 -0.72
C PHE A 514 26.21 -22.81 -1.80
N ALA A 515 26.06 -21.48 -1.70
CA ALA A 515 25.30 -20.71 -2.69
C ALA A 515 26.20 -20.04 -3.76
N PRO A 516 25.89 -20.15 -5.07
CA PRO A 516 26.59 -19.41 -6.12
C PRO A 516 26.30 -17.90 -6.04
N PRO A 517 27.17 -17.03 -6.60
CA PRO A 517 26.93 -15.59 -6.64
C PRO A 517 25.62 -15.24 -7.36
N SER A 518 24.97 -14.14 -6.97
CA SER A 518 23.71 -13.71 -7.59
C SER A 518 23.87 -13.51 -9.10
N PHE A 519 24.97 -12.91 -9.55
CA PHE A 519 25.31 -12.77 -10.97
C PHE A 519 26.34 -13.82 -11.37
N SER A 520 26.20 -14.41 -12.56
CA SER A 520 27.27 -15.22 -13.12
C SER A 520 28.54 -14.36 -13.32
N GLN A 521 29.71 -15.00 -13.40
CA GLN A 521 30.97 -14.28 -13.59
C GLN A 521 30.96 -13.38 -14.84
N ALA A 522 30.30 -13.83 -15.93
CA ALA A 522 30.17 -13.06 -17.15
C ALA A 522 29.21 -11.87 -16.99
N GLU A 523 28.11 -12.04 -16.27
CA GLU A 523 27.14 -10.97 -16.02
C GLU A 523 27.71 -9.89 -15.09
N TYR A 524 28.38 -10.32 -14.01
CA TYR A 524 29.12 -9.43 -13.12
C TYR A 524 30.14 -8.59 -13.92
N ALA A 525 30.90 -9.22 -14.84
CA ALA A 525 31.84 -8.53 -15.73
C ALA A 525 31.19 -7.37 -16.48
N LEU A 526 30.02 -7.62 -17.07
CA LEU A 526 29.30 -6.66 -17.88
C LEU A 526 28.80 -5.50 -17.02
N LEU A 527 28.28 -5.78 -15.83
CA LEU A 527 27.85 -4.74 -14.89
C LEU A 527 29.03 -3.90 -14.41
N ILE A 528 30.14 -4.52 -14.03
CA ILE A 528 31.36 -3.79 -13.65
C ILE A 528 31.84 -2.91 -14.80
N ALA A 529 31.91 -3.43 -16.03
CA ALA A 529 32.30 -2.65 -17.20
C ALA A 529 31.33 -1.49 -17.49
N LEU A 530 30.02 -1.70 -17.31
CA LEU A 530 28.99 -0.68 -17.47
C LEU A 530 29.12 0.44 -16.43
N LEU A 531 29.33 0.07 -15.17
CA LEU A 531 29.34 1.01 -14.04
C LEU A 531 30.67 1.77 -13.93
N TYR A 532 31.78 1.19 -14.37
CA TYR A 532 33.13 1.73 -14.17
C TYR A 532 33.34 3.18 -14.67
N PRO A 533 32.82 3.61 -15.84
CA PRO A 533 32.90 5.01 -16.27
C PRO A 533 32.24 5.99 -15.29
N TYR A 534 31.22 5.54 -14.56
CA TYR A 534 30.42 6.36 -13.64
C TYR A 534 30.86 6.26 -12.18
N ARG A 535 31.87 5.45 -11.85
CA ARG A 535 32.31 5.10 -10.48
C ARG A 535 32.52 6.27 -9.51
N LYS A 536 32.84 7.47 -10.01
CA LYS A 536 33.01 8.69 -9.19
C LYS A 536 31.69 9.33 -8.74
N HIS A 537 30.58 8.92 -9.34
CA HIS A 537 29.25 9.40 -9.01
C HIS A 537 28.39 8.31 -8.36
N LEU A 538 28.84 7.05 -8.33
CA LEU A 538 28.12 5.94 -7.72
C LEU A 538 28.35 5.91 -6.21
N LEU A 539 27.28 6.13 -5.44
CA LEU A 539 27.31 6.24 -3.98
C LEU A 539 27.12 4.90 -3.27
N GLY A 540 26.39 3.96 -3.87
CA GLY A 540 26.18 2.62 -3.32
C GLY A 540 25.19 1.79 -4.12
N TRP A 541 25.38 0.47 -4.06
CA TRP A 541 24.44 -0.56 -4.51
C TRP A 541 23.83 -1.21 -3.29
N PHE A 542 22.52 -1.16 -3.15
CA PHE A 542 21.80 -1.72 -2.01
C PHE A 542 20.98 -2.95 -2.43
N GLY A 543 21.12 -4.05 -1.70
CA GLY A 543 20.34 -5.28 -1.87
C GLY A 543 19.97 -5.99 -0.56
N GLY A 544 19.12 -7.01 -0.67
CA GLY A 544 18.51 -7.71 0.48
C GLY A 544 18.77 -9.23 0.53
N HIS A 545 19.00 -9.85 -0.64
CA HIS A 545 18.94 -11.31 -0.85
C HIS A 545 19.83 -12.22 0.03
N GLY A 546 20.90 -11.72 0.65
CA GLY A 546 21.89 -12.56 1.35
C GLY A 546 21.81 -12.55 2.89
N HIS A 547 20.99 -11.70 3.53
CA HIS A 547 20.68 -11.72 4.97
C HIS A 547 21.87 -11.52 5.95
N ASN A 548 22.97 -10.83 5.57
CA ASN A 548 24.20 -10.78 6.41
C ASN A 548 24.58 -9.41 7.04
N ASP A 549 23.70 -8.40 7.12
CA ASP A 549 24.01 -7.01 7.57
C ASP A 549 25.40 -6.50 7.17
N TRP A 550 25.70 -6.58 5.87
CA TRP A 550 27.07 -6.49 5.42
C TRP A 550 27.32 -5.29 4.50
N GLU A 551 28.50 -4.71 4.62
CA GLU A 551 28.96 -3.65 3.74
C GLU A 551 30.32 -4.06 3.19
N GLU A 552 30.39 -4.32 1.88
CA GLU A 552 31.65 -4.63 1.20
C GLU A 552 31.98 -3.59 0.15
N TRP A 553 33.27 -3.32 0.06
CA TRP A 553 33.83 -2.64 -1.08
C TRP A 553 34.10 -3.67 -2.16
N GLU A 554 33.25 -3.69 -3.18
CA GLU A 554 33.57 -4.42 -4.39
C GLU A 554 34.65 -3.65 -5.14
N ASP A 555 35.75 -4.36 -5.39
CA ASP A 555 37.10 -3.82 -5.43
C ASP A 555 37.41 -2.90 -6.62
N MET A 556 36.42 -2.58 -7.45
CA MET A 556 36.60 -1.92 -8.74
C MET A 556 35.61 -0.81 -9.10
N VAL A 557 34.44 -0.64 -8.46
CA VAL A 557 33.44 0.31 -9.00
C VAL A 557 32.50 0.98 -8.00
N ILE A 558 31.92 0.24 -7.05
CA ILE A 558 30.83 0.74 -6.21
C ILE A 558 30.83 0.01 -4.86
N LYS A 559 30.44 0.71 -3.79
CA LYS A 559 30.19 0.09 -2.49
C LYS A 559 28.91 -0.73 -2.54
N VAL A 560 28.96 -2.00 -2.12
CA VAL A 560 27.79 -2.87 -2.03
C VAL A 560 27.36 -2.94 -0.56
N ILE A 561 26.06 -2.72 -0.34
CA ILE A 561 25.47 -2.64 0.99
C ILE A 561 24.28 -3.60 1.02
N GLU A 562 24.38 -4.57 1.89
CA GLU A 562 23.34 -5.51 2.18
C GLU A 562 22.54 -5.06 3.40
N THR A 563 21.23 -5.25 3.38
CA THR A 563 20.39 -5.07 4.56
C THR A 563 19.99 -6.44 5.09
N ASP A 564 19.98 -6.59 6.42
CA ASP A 564 19.47 -7.79 7.07
C ASP A 564 18.05 -8.13 6.62
N ALA A 565 17.73 -9.42 6.68
CA ALA A 565 16.36 -9.86 6.54
C ALA A 565 15.53 -9.42 7.75
N CYS A 566 14.41 -8.77 7.47
CA CYS A 566 13.46 -8.38 8.51
C CYS A 566 12.84 -9.62 9.16
N LYS A 567 12.70 -10.71 8.39
CA LYS A 567 12.17 -11.97 8.89
C LYS A 567 13.06 -12.69 9.91
N ASP A 568 14.38 -12.44 9.94
CA ASP A 568 15.30 -13.20 10.80
C ASP A 568 15.54 -12.53 12.17
N VAL A 569 14.87 -11.42 12.46
CA VAL A 569 15.11 -10.61 13.67
C VAL A 569 13.83 -10.45 14.49
N ASP A 570 13.90 -10.82 15.77
CA ASP A 570 12.79 -10.66 16.71
C ASP A 570 12.44 -9.18 16.96
N GLY A 571 11.36 -8.74 16.30
CA GLY A 571 10.87 -7.36 16.25
C GLY A 571 11.29 -6.59 14.98
N GLY A 572 11.80 -7.28 13.96
CA GLY A 572 12.17 -6.73 12.66
C GLY A 572 13.52 -6.02 12.65
N CYS A 573 14.00 -5.68 11.46
CA CYS A 573 15.22 -4.94 11.24
C CYS A 573 14.98 -3.72 10.33
N VAL A 574 15.75 -2.67 10.53
CA VAL A 574 15.69 -1.44 9.72
C VAL A 574 17.11 -0.91 9.53
N ARG A 575 17.49 -0.63 8.29
CA ARG A 575 18.70 0.16 8.00
C ARG A 575 18.32 1.62 7.76
N ILE A 576 18.92 2.55 8.50
CA ILE A 576 18.77 3.99 8.29
C ILE A 576 19.99 4.50 7.53
N VAL A 577 19.77 4.97 6.30
CA VAL A 577 20.80 5.55 5.46
C VAL A 577 20.78 7.07 5.59
N LYS A 578 21.83 7.64 6.18
CA LYS A 578 22.00 9.08 6.35
C LYS A 578 22.72 9.66 5.15
N ILE A 579 22.07 10.62 4.51
CA ILE A 579 22.61 11.39 3.39
C ILE A 579 23.22 12.68 3.91
N HIS A 580 24.51 12.82 3.68
CA HIS A 580 25.30 14.00 3.97
C HIS A 580 25.71 14.67 2.66
N SER A 581 25.93 15.98 2.72
CA SER A 581 26.55 16.73 1.62
C SER A 581 28.01 16.29 1.41
N ASN A 582 28.67 16.87 0.39
CA ASN A 582 30.06 16.55 0.03
C ASN A 582 30.24 15.05 -0.26
N PHE A 583 29.57 14.61 -1.33
CA PHE A 583 29.68 13.25 -1.84
C PHE A 583 31.10 13.00 -2.30
N LYS A 584 31.84 12.23 -1.51
CA LYS A 584 33.13 11.68 -1.85
C LYS A 584 32.97 10.18 -1.97
N THR A 585 33.27 9.66 -3.13
CA THR A 585 33.51 8.23 -3.32
C THR A 585 34.90 7.88 -2.78
N GLU A 586 35.21 6.59 -2.56
CA GLU A 586 36.58 6.21 -2.17
C GLU A 586 37.61 6.55 -3.26
N PHE A 587 37.17 6.64 -4.52
CA PHE A 587 37.99 7.18 -5.63
C PHE A 587 38.35 8.66 -5.45
N ASP A 588 37.65 9.40 -4.58
CA ASP A 588 37.98 10.78 -4.20
C ASP A 588 38.84 10.85 -2.93
N LYS A 589 38.89 9.79 -2.11
CA LYS A 589 39.66 9.72 -0.85
C LYS A 589 41.07 9.19 -1.03
N GLN A 590 41.35 8.48 -2.12
CA GLN A 590 42.71 8.06 -2.40
C GLN A 590 43.57 9.29 -2.71
N PRO A 591 44.70 9.51 -2.00
CA PRO A 591 45.56 10.67 -2.23
C PRO A 591 45.94 10.66 -3.69
N SER A 592 45.98 11.84 -4.32
CA SER A 592 46.41 12.04 -5.71
C SER A 592 47.47 11.00 -6.09
N TYR A 593 47.03 9.93 -6.77
CA TYR A 593 47.95 8.86 -7.14
C TYR A 593 49.09 9.50 -7.92
N PRO A 594 50.34 9.03 -7.76
CA PRO A 594 51.44 9.56 -8.55
C PRO A 594 51.00 9.54 -10.02
N LYS A 595 50.86 10.74 -10.60
CA LYS A 595 50.22 11.03 -11.89
C LYS A 595 50.17 9.81 -12.81
N LYS A 596 48.96 9.44 -13.24
CA LYS A 596 48.47 8.98 -14.57
C LYS A 596 49.44 8.39 -15.63
N TYR A 597 50.70 8.82 -15.66
CA TYR A 597 51.69 8.57 -16.70
C TYR A 597 52.88 7.68 -16.28
N ASN A 598 52.89 7.12 -15.07
CA ASN A 598 54.07 6.38 -14.59
C ASN A 598 53.89 4.87 -14.41
N ARG A 599 52.67 4.32 -14.56
CA ARG A 599 52.39 2.87 -14.49
C ARG A 599 52.14 2.24 -15.85
N ILE A 600 51.63 2.98 -16.83
CA ILE A 600 51.49 2.51 -18.21
C ILE A 600 52.56 3.18 -19.07
N ILE A 601 53.29 2.39 -19.86
CA ILE A 601 54.30 2.89 -20.80
C ILE A 601 54.01 2.40 -22.22
N ASN A 602 54.46 3.18 -23.20
CA ASN A 602 54.45 2.83 -24.62
C ASN A 602 55.91 2.84 -25.10
N ASP A 603 56.60 1.70 -24.99
CA ASP A 603 57.95 1.53 -25.51
C ASP A 603 57.90 0.77 -26.85
N PRO A 604 58.35 1.34 -27.98
CA PRO A 604 58.39 0.64 -29.27
C PRO A 604 59.10 -0.73 -29.23
N LYS A 605 60.03 -0.92 -28.28
CA LYS A 605 60.77 -2.17 -28.08
C LYS A 605 59.98 -3.23 -27.31
N ILE A 606 58.87 -2.87 -26.67
CA ILE A 606 58.00 -3.76 -25.90
C ILE A 606 56.64 -3.87 -26.58
N LEU A 607 56.23 -5.09 -26.95
CA LEU A 607 54.96 -5.35 -27.66
C LEU A 607 54.67 -4.38 -28.83
N ARG A 608 55.72 -4.00 -29.59
CA ARG A 608 55.63 -3.07 -30.74
C ARG A 608 54.98 -1.72 -30.38
N GLY A 609 55.22 -1.20 -29.18
CA GLY A 609 54.70 0.10 -28.73
C GLY A 609 53.26 0.08 -28.20
N LYS A 610 52.65 -1.11 -28.08
CA LYS A 610 51.36 -1.25 -27.37
C LYS A 610 51.51 -0.75 -25.92
N PRO A 611 50.47 -0.12 -25.34
CA PRO A 611 50.48 0.25 -23.93
C PRO A 611 50.62 -0.99 -23.03
N VAL A 612 51.60 -0.97 -22.13
CA VAL A 612 51.88 -2.06 -21.19
C VAL A 612 52.04 -1.54 -19.78
N ILE A 613 51.81 -2.39 -18.79
CA ILE A 613 52.15 -2.11 -17.39
C ILE A 613 53.67 -2.05 -17.25
N LYS A 614 54.19 -0.93 -16.71
CA LYS A 614 55.61 -0.62 -16.57
C LYS A 614 56.32 -1.72 -15.80
N GLY A 615 57.48 -2.13 -16.31
CA GLY A 615 58.25 -3.24 -15.73
C GLY A 615 57.74 -4.63 -16.11
N THR A 616 56.68 -4.74 -16.92
CA THR A 616 56.11 -6.00 -17.37
C THR A 616 55.98 -6.06 -18.91
N ARG A 617 55.61 -7.23 -19.42
CA ARG A 617 55.12 -7.42 -20.81
C ARG A 617 53.60 -7.65 -20.87
N ILE A 618 52.87 -7.22 -19.85
CA ILE A 618 51.42 -7.36 -19.77
C ILE A 618 50.80 -6.13 -20.43
N SER A 619 50.02 -6.33 -21.49
CA SER A 619 49.37 -5.23 -22.19
C SER A 619 48.15 -4.73 -21.41
N VAL A 620 47.89 -3.43 -21.55
CA VAL A 620 46.63 -2.83 -21.08
C VAL A 620 45.42 -3.54 -21.70
N GLU A 621 45.53 -3.86 -22.99
CA GLU A 621 44.53 -4.62 -23.75
C GLU A 621 44.25 -5.99 -23.13
N LEU A 622 45.26 -6.71 -22.64
CA LEU A 622 45.07 -7.99 -21.97
C LEU A 622 44.26 -7.82 -20.69
N ILE A 623 44.66 -6.89 -19.81
CA ILE A 623 43.94 -6.64 -18.56
C ILE A 623 42.49 -6.25 -18.83
N GLN A 624 42.25 -5.45 -19.87
CA GLN A 624 40.89 -5.11 -20.27
C GLN A 624 40.12 -6.31 -20.83
N ASN A 625 40.75 -7.15 -21.64
CA ASN A 625 40.10 -8.38 -22.10
C ASN A 625 39.76 -9.30 -20.92
N LEU A 626 40.66 -9.42 -19.93
CA LEU A 626 40.42 -10.22 -18.73
C LEU A 626 39.26 -9.65 -17.90
N ALA A 627 39.23 -8.34 -17.66
CA ALA A 627 38.18 -7.71 -16.86
C ALA A 627 36.85 -7.55 -17.62
N LYS A 628 36.88 -6.93 -18.81
CA LYS A 628 35.68 -6.56 -19.59
C LYS A 628 35.10 -7.73 -20.39
N ASN A 629 35.96 -8.54 -21.03
CA ASN A 629 35.48 -9.61 -21.92
C ASN A 629 35.38 -10.97 -21.20
N LEU A 630 36.20 -11.20 -20.17
CA LEU A 630 36.26 -12.48 -19.46
C LEU A 630 35.79 -12.40 -17.99
N GLY A 631 35.51 -11.21 -17.45
CA GLY A 631 34.94 -11.06 -16.11
C GLY A 631 35.83 -11.41 -14.94
N TRP A 632 37.14 -11.23 -15.09
CA TRP A 632 38.05 -11.50 -14.00
C TRP A 632 38.00 -10.36 -12.98
N SER A 633 37.88 -10.72 -11.69
CA SER A 633 38.04 -9.78 -10.58
C SER A 633 39.48 -9.29 -10.49
N ALA A 634 39.71 -8.17 -9.80
CA ALA A 634 41.07 -7.69 -9.56
C ALA A 634 41.89 -8.73 -8.81
N GLU A 635 41.32 -9.42 -7.83
CA GLU A 635 41.96 -10.47 -7.02
C GLU A 635 42.34 -11.66 -7.90
N ARG A 636 41.46 -12.07 -8.82
CA ARG A 636 41.77 -13.13 -9.78
C ARG A 636 42.89 -12.72 -10.71
N ILE A 637 42.88 -11.49 -11.23
CA ILE A 637 43.96 -10.96 -12.07
C ILE A 637 45.27 -10.94 -11.28
N LEU A 638 45.25 -10.51 -10.02
CA LEU A 638 46.44 -10.49 -9.16
C LEU A 638 46.93 -11.89 -8.79
N LYS A 639 46.03 -12.86 -8.65
CA LYS A 639 46.38 -14.26 -8.40
C LYS A 639 47.07 -14.90 -9.60
N GLU A 640 46.58 -14.65 -10.81
CA GLU A 640 47.12 -15.22 -12.06
C GLU A 640 48.31 -14.42 -12.59
N TYR A 641 48.40 -13.13 -12.24
CA TYR A 641 49.50 -12.23 -12.55
C TYR A 641 50.07 -11.59 -11.26
N PRO A 642 50.73 -12.38 -10.40
CA PRO A 642 51.21 -11.94 -9.07
C PRO A 642 52.29 -10.86 -9.12
N GLN A 643 52.88 -10.60 -10.28
CA GLN A 643 53.78 -9.48 -10.54
C GLN A 643 53.07 -8.13 -10.65
N LEU A 644 51.73 -8.13 -10.77
CA LEU A 644 50.95 -6.92 -10.81
C LEU A 644 50.59 -6.47 -9.40
N SER A 645 50.56 -5.16 -9.21
CA SER A 645 49.88 -4.56 -8.07
C SER A 645 48.45 -4.20 -8.46
N ARG A 646 47.57 -4.04 -7.48
CA ARG A 646 46.18 -3.64 -7.69
C ARG A 646 46.08 -2.34 -8.48
N GLU A 647 46.99 -1.41 -8.19
CA GLU A 647 47.07 -0.13 -8.88
C GLU A 647 47.45 -0.27 -10.36
N ASP A 648 48.16 -1.32 -10.75
CA ASP A 648 48.49 -1.58 -12.16
C ASP A 648 47.26 -2.06 -12.94
N VAL A 649 46.43 -2.89 -12.30
CA VAL A 649 45.15 -3.35 -12.87
C VAL A 649 44.22 -2.16 -13.07
N LEU A 650 44.05 -1.32 -12.03
CA LEU A 650 43.24 -0.10 -12.13
C LEU A 650 43.77 0.85 -13.19
N ALA A 651 45.08 1.12 -13.24
CA ALA A 651 45.68 2.00 -14.25
C ALA A 651 45.45 1.49 -15.69
N ALA A 652 45.47 0.18 -15.91
CA ALA A 652 45.17 -0.42 -17.21
C ALA A 652 43.68 -0.28 -17.58
N LEU A 653 42.76 -0.38 -16.62
CA LEU A 653 41.33 -0.16 -16.85
C LEU A 653 41.03 1.32 -17.15
N GLU A 654 41.71 2.25 -16.50
CA GLU A 654 41.55 3.70 -16.72
C GLU A 654 42.14 4.20 -18.04
N TYR A 655 43.30 3.67 -18.48
CA TYR A 655 44.11 4.21 -19.60
C TYR A 655 43.35 4.40 -20.94
N VAL A 656 42.29 3.61 -21.18
CA VAL A 656 41.51 3.68 -22.44
C VAL A 656 40.25 4.53 -22.32
N LEU A 657 39.87 4.98 -21.13
CA LEU A 657 38.69 5.87 -20.99
C LEU A 657 39.03 7.34 -21.26
N GLU A 658 40.31 7.66 -21.35
CA GLU A 658 40.82 9.03 -21.55
C GLU A 658 41.47 9.23 -22.92
N LYS A 659 41.40 8.22 -23.79
CA LYS A 659 41.79 8.24 -25.19
C LYS A 659 40.64 7.68 -26.02
#